data_AF-A0A5R8QJC1-F1
#
_entry.id   AF-A0A5R8QJC1-F1
#
_cell.length_a   1.000
_cell.length_b   1.000
_cell.length_c   1.000
_cell.angle_alpha   90.00
_cell.angle_beta   90.00
_cell.angle_gamma   90.00
#
_symmetry.space_group_name_H-M   'P 1'
#
loop_
_entity.id
_entity.type
_entity.pdbx_description
1 polymer ?
#
loop_
_entity_poly.entity_id
_entity_poly.type
_entity_poly.pdbx_seq_one_letter_code
_entity_poly.pdbx_strand_id
1 'polypeptide(L)'
;MPKIIDRNSEEASVPVDHLLIQLRAYIERAPEKAKKSPKAKAKERRDAVFDPDAPRTPPSDWALIFDCETRTTPDQRLRFGAYQLRYKGQLGERGAFYEPKSLTAAETALLQEFIAKEEPGPDAERIRLLTRAEFVEEVFYKSGYLVGAQIVGFNLPFDLSRLAIRYASARRSMRGGFSLTLCETPGRPAIAVKHLSQRAAMIRFTGLRKDDETEEDDIDPDAPHESEEKADPDRGYFVDVKTLAGALLSGSHSLASLSELLSIETRKVESEEHGGPLTKEYIRYGLNDVQTTWECFEKLTERFESFELNETGAYDLYSEASLGKAYLKTMGVTPWRKLQPEFPPQLIGQILSGYYGGRAEVHIRRQIVPVIHCDFLSMYPTVCTLTGLWDFVCAKGVKHLDDTQAAREFVDRPASELIENLQQKDAWSSLAALVQVEPKDDVFPVRAKYDSLVDGVAPPATIGLNYLSSKEPIWFTLADVLVSKILTGRTPKILSAVRFEPMEKQDGLEPITVAGETIDPTKDDFYRRLIIHRNALKAKADAVASEAEKPPLESDQQGVKILANATSYGIFAELNVEDYRTAKPMIAYGAKSQAFKFKSKKFEKPGRYFHPLLGALITGAARLMLALAEKQVIEQGLDWAFCDTDSIAIANAANLPLEEFKAKALKVHDWFRDLNPYGEDKSILQLEKVNFPKGRNGDLEALDPPFCLAISAKRYVLFNRHDGAPVIRKASGHGLGHLLAPYDEPAKERRLRIKRIGVPLWQEDIWKEIIRAADSDAPDQTRFMDMAGFEVLAASPYAATTPELLRWFDGYNDRHKDGEKVFPFGFLLSLQSKSRIEMAKDEPEALSDDLWQRREPRPAAPFFKHAIDAKNHAFDRERNEPIPSSWLKSHGRSLVRYHLHQESKFWGGEYDQRGPLRRRHVHALSLQPIGKESDNLEENELIGEDAGPIEHPMESSGQRKLAAFVLETLKQFEISDRDLIGRANVSHHTLASLRGRKGISDDSLQRLVRAAEELRQEVESVASENERWLEKLREICDQVGGRNKSAKLLSVSGPYLGRVMSGKKPMTVEMVERLKEFKI
;
A
#
# COMPACT_ATOMS: atom_id res chain seq x y z
N MET A 1 -50.96 -17.59 31.07
CA MET A 1 -50.91 -17.07 29.68
C MET A 1 -49.46 -17.06 29.25
N PRO A 2 -49.04 -17.97 28.36
CA PRO A 2 -47.68 -17.99 27.84
C PRO A 2 -47.50 -16.85 26.82
N LYS A 3 -46.34 -16.19 26.91
CA LYS A 3 -45.90 -15.17 25.96
C LYS A 3 -45.94 -15.73 24.54
N ILE A 4 -46.62 -15.01 23.65
CA ILE A 4 -46.57 -15.22 22.21
C ILE A 4 -45.12 -14.96 21.81
N ILE A 5 -44.40 -16.04 21.47
CA ILE A 5 -43.12 -15.98 20.80
C ILE A 5 -43.45 -15.66 19.34
N ASP A 6 -42.97 -14.51 18.89
CA ASP A 6 -42.98 -14.11 17.49
C ASP A 6 -42.21 -15.17 16.69
N ARG A 7 -42.88 -15.82 15.72
CA ARG A 7 -42.39 -16.98 14.98
C ARG A 7 -41.61 -16.62 13.70
N ASN A 8 -41.15 -15.38 13.56
CA ASN A 8 -40.51 -14.89 12.33
C ASN A 8 -39.00 -14.54 12.45
N SER A 9 -38.30 -14.96 13.50
CA SER A 9 -36.83 -14.81 13.58
C SER A 9 -36.11 -16.17 13.46
N GLU A 10 -36.18 -16.78 12.28
CA GLU A 10 -35.23 -17.84 11.89
C GLU A 10 -33.91 -17.18 11.46
N GLU A 11 -33.10 -16.73 12.41
CA GLU A 11 -31.66 -16.56 12.18
C GLU A 11 -30.93 -17.60 13.02
N ALA A 12 -30.38 -18.62 12.34
CA ALA A 12 -29.33 -19.45 12.93
C ALA A 12 -28.29 -18.53 13.57
N SER A 13 -27.85 -18.82 14.79
CA SER A 13 -26.92 -17.96 15.53
C SER A 13 -25.71 -17.64 14.65
N VAL A 14 -25.51 -16.36 14.34
CA VAL A 14 -24.38 -15.91 13.50
C VAL A 14 -23.07 -16.37 14.16
N PRO A 15 -22.18 -17.08 13.43
CA PRO A 15 -20.93 -17.54 14.01
C PRO A 15 -20.06 -16.37 14.50
N VAL A 16 -19.45 -16.56 15.67
CA VAL A 16 -18.58 -15.57 16.33
C VAL A 16 -17.13 -15.99 16.22
N ASP A 17 -16.35 -15.27 15.42
CA ASP A 17 -14.92 -15.50 15.24
C ASP A 17 -14.13 -14.99 16.45
N HIS A 18 -13.34 -15.84 17.09
CA HIS A 18 -12.48 -15.44 18.20
C HIS A 18 -11.06 -15.14 17.71
N LEU A 19 -10.76 -13.85 17.53
CA LEU A 19 -9.54 -13.40 16.87
C LEU A 19 -8.65 -12.56 17.80
N LEU A 20 -7.35 -12.59 17.52
CA LEU A 20 -6.45 -11.54 18.00
C LEU A 20 -6.68 -10.27 17.17
N ILE A 21 -6.85 -9.14 17.85
CA ILE A 21 -7.00 -7.83 17.20
C ILE A 21 -5.67 -7.09 17.27
N GLN A 22 -5.24 -6.54 16.13
CA GLN A 22 -3.98 -5.81 16.02
C GLN A 22 -4.19 -4.30 16.13
N LEU A 23 -3.60 -3.70 17.15
CA LEU A 23 -3.66 -2.25 17.39
C LEU A 23 -2.27 -1.64 17.25
N ARG A 24 -2.17 -0.44 16.66
CA ARG A 24 -0.89 0.25 16.60
C ARG A 24 -0.41 0.62 18.01
N ALA A 25 0.90 0.60 18.20
CA ALA A 25 1.56 1.09 19.39
C ALA A 25 2.57 2.18 19.02
N TYR A 26 2.79 3.12 19.95
CA TYR A 26 3.87 4.07 19.86
C TYR A 26 5.12 3.49 20.54
N ILE A 27 6.24 3.46 19.82
CA ILE A 27 7.49 2.86 20.30
C ILE A 27 8.53 3.96 20.52
N GLU A 28 9.14 3.97 21.70
CA GLU A 28 10.28 4.82 22.01
C GLU A 28 11.50 3.97 22.38
N ARG A 29 12.69 4.51 22.15
CA ARG A 29 13.92 3.92 22.66
C ARG A 29 13.94 4.05 24.19
N ALA A 30 14.31 2.99 24.89
CA ALA A 30 14.51 3.10 26.33
C ALA A 30 15.69 4.04 26.62
N PRO A 31 15.59 4.93 27.63
CA PRO A 31 16.69 5.82 27.97
C PRO A 31 17.94 5.00 28.33
N GLU A 32 19.06 5.28 27.67
CA GLU A 32 20.34 4.66 28.01
C GLU A 32 20.76 5.12 29.41
N LYS A 33 21.31 4.21 30.23
CA LYS A 33 21.93 4.61 31.50
C LYS A 33 23.04 5.61 31.18
N ALA A 34 22.91 6.86 31.66
CA ALA A 34 23.89 7.91 31.45
C ALA A 34 25.31 7.38 31.76
N LYS A 35 26.13 7.21 30.71
CA LYS A 35 27.55 6.90 30.87
C LYS A 35 28.15 8.13 31.57
N LYS A 36 28.55 8.03 32.85
CA LYS A 36 29.16 9.11 33.64
C LYS A 36 30.60 9.44 33.18
N SER A 37 30.84 9.61 31.88
CA SER A 37 32.14 10.03 31.36
C SER A 37 32.09 11.51 30.96
N PRO A 38 33.18 12.27 31.14
CA PRO A 38 33.30 13.65 30.63
C PRO A 38 33.05 13.74 29.11
N LYS A 39 33.40 12.68 28.37
CA LYS A 39 33.11 12.54 26.93
C LYS A 39 31.60 12.48 26.62
N ALA A 40 30.77 11.91 27.50
CA ALA A 40 29.32 11.83 27.30
C ALA A 40 28.62 13.18 27.52
N LYS A 41 29.03 13.97 28.53
CA LYS A 41 28.51 15.34 28.73
C LYS A 41 28.92 16.32 27.62
N ALA A 42 30.09 16.12 27.03
CA ALA A 42 30.52 16.87 25.85
C ALA A 42 29.78 16.44 24.56
N LYS A 43 29.22 15.21 24.53
CA LYS A 43 28.38 14.68 23.46
C LYS A 43 26.96 15.24 23.57
N GLU A 44 26.33 15.22 24.74
CA GLU A 44 25.00 15.84 24.98
C GLU A 44 24.97 17.35 24.68
N ARG A 45 26.04 18.09 25.02
CA ARG A 45 26.15 19.53 24.67
C ARG A 45 26.44 19.79 23.18
N ARG A 46 26.88 18.78 22.41
CA ARG A 46 27.16 18.87 20.97
C ARG A 46 26.00 18.38 20.11
N ASP A 47 25.27 17.36 20.56
CA ASP A 47 24.07 16.85 19.89
C ASP A 47 22.91 17.88 20.01
N ALA A 48 22.93 18.75 21.02
CA ALA A 48 22.04 19.92 21.12
C ALA A 48 22.32 21.04 20.08
N VAL A 49 23.38 20.93 19.27
CA VAL A 49 23.82 21.96 18.31
C VAL A 49 23.57 21.52 16.86
N PHE A 50 23.22 20.25 16.60
CA PHE A 50 22.84 19.88 15.26
C PHE A 50 21.38 20.19 14.98
N ASP A 51 21.18 21.07 14.01
CA ASP A 51 19.89 21.30 13.40
C ASP A 51 19.83 20.57 12.04
N PRO A 52 19.04 19.49 11.89
CA PRO A 52 18.77 18.89 10.57
C PRO A 52 18.09 19.89 9.62
N ASP A 53 17.61 21.02 10.15
CA ASP A 53 16.97 22.11 9.42
C ASP A 53 17.97 23.24 9.06
N ALA A 54 19.25 23.11 9.39
CA ALA A 54 20.27 24.07 8.97
C ALA A 54 20.28 24.16 7.43
N PRO A 55 20.19 25.38 6.85
CA PRO A 55 20.13 25.55 5.41
C PRO A 55 21.39 24.96 4.77
N ARG A 56 21.19 24.03 3.84
CA ARG A 56 22.27 23.46 3.04
C ARG A 56 22.83 24.57 2.14
N THR A 57 24.15 24.59 1.94
CA THR A 57 24.73 25.42 0.89
C THR A 57 24.02 25.12 -0.43
N PRO A 58 23.60 26.12 -1.23
CA PRO A 58 22.99 25.84 -2.52
C PRO A 58 24.01 25.23 -3.49
N PRO A 59 23.57 24.47 -4.51
CA PRO A 59 24.46 24.00 -5.57
C PRO A 59 25.07 25.19 -6.33
N SER A 60 26.18 24.92 -7.02
CA SER A 60 26.69 25.86 -8.03
C SER A 60 25.73 25.98 -9.23
N ASP A 61 25.95 26.98 -10.07
CA ASP A 61 25.23 27.17 -11.34
C ASP A 61 25.53 26.08 -12.40
N TRP A 62 26.36 25.09 -12.06
CA TRP A 62 26.68 23.97 -12.95
C TRP A 62 25.69 22.83 -12.82
N ALA A 63 25.33 22.23 -13.95
CA ALA A 63 24.58 20.98 -14.02
C ALA A 63 25.35 19.96 -14.87
N LEU A 64 25.56 18.76 -14.33
CA LEU A 64 26.05 17.60 -15.05
C LEU A 64 24.87 16.67 -15.33
N ILE A 65 24.58 16.46 -16.61
CA ILE A 65 23.52 15.57 -17.07
C ILE A 65 24.20 14.37 -17.73
N PHE A 66 23.81 13.15 -17.38
CA PHE A 66 24.32 11.97 -18.05
C PHE A 66 23.31 10.82 -18.05
N ASP A 67 23.49 9.92 -18.99
CA ASP A 67 22.69 8.70 -19.16
C ASP A 67 23.61 7.55 -19.63
N CYS A 68 23.27 6.32 -19.27
CA CYS A 68 24.07 5.13 -19.59
C CYS A 68 23.30 4.15 -20.48
N GLU A 69 23.84 3.89 -21.67
CA GLU A 69 23.39 2.80 -22.52
C GLU A 69 24.08 1.50 -22.16
N THR A 70 23.28 0.44 -22.01
CA THR A 70 23.75 -0.85 -21.50
C THR A 70 23.57 -1.97 -22.51
N ARG A 71 24.25 -3.08 -22.28
CA ARG A 71 23.97 -4.33 -22.97
C ARG A 71 22.65 -4.93 -22.47
N THR A 72 21.99 -5.72 -23.30
CA THR A 72 20.81 -6.52 -22.91
C THR A 72 21.16 -7.85 -22.25
N THR A 73 22.46 -8.13 -22.06
CA THR A 73 22.93 -9.29 -21.32
C THR A 73 22.61 -9.16 -19.82
N PRO A 74 22.53 -10.27 -19.06
CA PRO A 74 22.20 -10.28 -17.63
C PRO A 74 22.94 -9.28 -16.75
N ASP A 75 24.21 -8.99 -17.07
CA ASP A 75 25.07 -8.05 -16.35
C ASP A 75 24.66 -6.58 -16.55
N GLN A 76 23.95 -6.27 -17.65
CA GLN A 76 23.53 -4.93 -18.04
C GLN A 76 24.67 -3.92 -17.97
N ARG A 77 25.89 -4.32 -18.35
CA ARG A 77 27.07 -3.46 -18.23
C ARG A 77 27.00 -2.29 -19.20
N LEU A 78 27.64 -1.20 -18.80
CA LEU A 78 27.85 -0.01 -19.63
C LEU A 78 28.44 -0.42 -21.00
N ARG A 79 27.70 -0.09 -22.06
CA ARG A 79 28.15 -0.15 -23.45
C ARG A 79 28.84 1.17 -23.79
N PHE A 80 28.11 2.27 -23.64
CA PHE A 80 28.60 3.65 -23.64
C PHE A 80 27.63 4.51 -22.81
N GLY A 81 28.03 5.70 -22.42
CA GLY A 81 27.15 6.71 -21.86
C GLY A 81 27.35 8.04 -22.57
N ALA A 82 26.37 8.92 -22.42
CA ALA A 82 26.40 10.28 -22.95
C ALA A 82 26.36 11.27 -21.79
N TYR A 83 26.91 12.47 -21.97
CA TYR A 83 26.85 13.51 -20.96
C TYR A 83 26.83 14.92 -21.55
N GLN A 84 26.33 15.85 -20.74
CA GLN A 84 26.38 17.29 -20.94
C GLN A 84 26.80 17.97 -19.63
N LEU A 85 27.64 18.99 -19.74
CA LEU A 85 27.99 19.89 -18.64
C LEU A 85 27.56 21.30 -19.01
N ARG A 86 26.63 21.85 -18.23
CA ARG A 86 26.00 23.14 -18.48
C ARG A 86 26.29 24.13 -17.36
N TYR A 87 26.49 25.39 -17.69
CA TYR A 87 26.63 26.49 -16.75
C TYR A 87 25.50 27.50 -16.99
N LYS A 88 24.64 27.73 -15.99
CA LYS A 88 23.44 28.58 -16.14
C LYS A 88 22.59 28.21 -17.37
N GLY A 89 22.43 26.92 -17.59
CA GLY A 89 21.70 26.36 -18.74
C GLY A 89 22.47 26.31 -20.06
N GLN A 90 23.54 27.10 -20.23
CA GLN A 90 24.35 27.11 -21.46
C GLN A 90 25.25 25.88 -21.54
N LEU A 91 25.35 25.26 -22.73
CA LEU A 91 26.12 24.05 -22.94
C LEU A 91 27.62 24.37 -23.09
N GLY A 92 28.43 23.98 -22.11
CA GLY A 92 29.87 24.20 -22.15
C GLY A 92 30.67 23.00 -22.68
N GLU A 93 30.18 21.79 -22.40
CA GLU A 93 30.81 20.54 -22.83
C GLU A 93 29.74 19.46 -23.04
N ARG A 94 29.87 18.67 -24.10
CA ARG A 94 29.10 17.44 -24.33
C ARG A 94 30.00 16.31 -24.79
N GLY A 95 29.54 15.08 -24.65
CA GLY A 95 30.35 13.96 -25.12
C GLY A 95 29.74 12.61 -24.85
N ALA A 96 30.52 11.60 -25.21
CA ALA A 96 30.27 10.21 -24.88
C ALA A 96 31.41 9.65 -24.05
N PHE A 97 31.12 8.62 -23.26
CA PHE A 97 32.13 7.83 -22.57
C PHE A 97 31.86 6.33 -22.72
N TYR A 98 32.90 5.50 -22.66
CA TYR A 98 32.74 4.05 -22.81
C TYR A 98 33.72 3.27 -21.93
N GLU A 99 33.38 2.03 -21.64
CA GLU A 99 34.30 1.09 -20.97
C GLU A 99 35.08 0.33 -22.06
N PRO A 100 36.41 0.49 -22.16
CA PRO A 100 37.21 -0.11 -23.24
C PRO A 100 37.06 -1.63 -23.38
N LYS A 101 36.79 -2.33 -22.26
CA LYS A 101 36.57 -3.79 -22.26
C LYS A 101 35.15 -4.22 -22.66
N SER A 102 34.20 -3.28 -22.75
CA SER A 102 32.78 -3.54 -23.04
C SER A 102 32.41 -3.38 -24.52
N LEU A 103 33.27 -2.83 -25.36
CA LEU A 103 33.00 -2.65 -26.79
C LEU A 103 33.93 -3.54 -27.62
N THR A 104 33.42 -4.04 -28.75
CA THR A 104 34.28 -4.63 -29.79
C THR A 104 35.10 -3.54 -30.49
N ALA A 105 36.22 -3.91 -31.12
CA ALA A 105 37.06 -2.94 -31.85
C ALA A 105 36.28 -2.17 -32.93
N ALA A 106 35.30 -2.82 -33.58
CA ALA A 106 34.44 -2.18 -34.57
C ALA A 106 33.49 -1.15 -33.93
N GLU A 107 32.88 -1.48 -32.79
CA GLU A 107 32.01 -0.54 -32.05
C GLU A 107 32.81 0.64 -31.49
N THR A 108 34.03 0.41 -30.99
CA THR A 108 34.92 1.47 -30.53
C THR A 108 35.30 2.40 -31.68
N ALA A 109 35.69 1.85 -32.84
CA ALA A 109 36.02 2.65 -34.01
C ALA A 109 34.81 3.45 -34.50
N LEU A 110 33.61 2.86 -34.49
CA LEU A 110 32.37 3.55 -34.84
C LEU A 110 32.07 4.72 -33.90
N LEU A 111 32.18 4.52 -32.58
CA LEU A 111 31.95 5.57 -31.59
C LEU A 111 32.97 6.70 -31.71
N GLN A 112 34.25 6.36 -31.94
CA GLN A 112 35.31 7.33 -32.20
C GLN A 112 35.05 8.15 -33.46
N GLU A 113 34.73 7.49 -34.58
CA GLU A 113 34.42 8.14 -35.85
C GLU A 113 33.18 9.04 -35.72
N PHE A 114 32.15 8.58 -35.00
CA PHE A 114 30.92 9.34 -34.79
C PHE A 114 31.21 10.64 -34.02
N ILE A 115 31.85 10.56 -32.86
CA ILE A 115 32.12 11.73 -32.01
C ILE A 115 33.13 12.68 -32.67
N ALA A 116 34.11 12.17 -33.42
CA ALA A 116 35.06 13.01 -34.15
C ALA A 116 34.44 13.82 -35.30
N LYS A 117 33.25 13.42 -35.78
CA LYS A 117 32.48 14.10 -36.83
C LYS A 117 31.42 15.05 -36.29
N GLU A 118 31.15 15.04 -34.99
CA GLU A 118 30.24 16.01 -34.39
C GLU A 118 30.87 17.40 -34.40
N GLU A 119 30.09 18.39 -34.81
CA GLU A 119 30.50 19.80 -34.80
C GLU A 119 29.93 20.49 -33.55
N PRO A 120 30.66 21.46 -32.97
CA PRO A 120 30.11 22.30 -31.91
C PRO A 120 28.82 22.98 -32.36
N GLY A 121 27.83 23.01 -31.47
CA GLY A 121 26.60 23.76 -31.64
C GLY A 121 26.80 25.27 -31.44
N PRO A 122 25.68 26.01 -31.31
CA PRO A 122 25.68 27.45 -31.18
C PRO A 122 26.49 27.98 -29.98
N ASP A 123 26.60 27.18 -28.91
CA ASP A 123 27.32 27.55 -27.68
C ASP A 123 28.85 27.33 -27.78
N ALA A 124 29.34 26.85 -28.94
CA ALA A 124 30.73 26.47 -29.15
C ALA A 124 31.25 25.48 -28.09
N GLU A 125 30.40 24.52 -27.70
CA GLU A 125 30.70 23.58 -26.65
C GLU A 125 31.85 22.64 -27.02
N ARG A 126 32.60 22.20 -26.01
CA ARG A 126 33.64 21.18 -26.22
C ARG A 126 33.00 19.81 -26.43
N ILE A 127 33.45 19.09 -27.44
CA ILE A 127 33.01 17.72 -27.71
C ILE A 127 34.12 16.75 -27.35
N ARG A 128 33.83 15.77 -26.49
CA ARG A 128 34.83 14.81 -26.00
C ARG A 128 34.33 13.38 -26.08
N LEU A 129 35.25 12.47 -26.39
CA LEU A 129 35.08 11.05 -26.16
C LEU A 129 36.04 10.64 -25.05
N LEU A 130 35.49 10.06 -23.98
CA LEU A 130 36.26 9.66 -22.80
C LEU A 130 36.15 8.15 -22.57
N THR A 131 37.12 7.58 -21.88
CA THR A 131 36.89 6.32 -21.19
C THR A 131 36.03 6.56 -19.94
N ARG A 132 35.36 5.53 -19.44
CA ARG A 132 34.60 5.58 -18.18
C ARG A 132 35.45 6.11 -17.02
N ALA A 133 36.73 5.73 -16.96
CA ALA A 133 37.65 6.20 -15.93
C ALA A 133 37.93 7.71 -16.05
N GLU A 134 38.19 8.20 -17.26
CA GLU A 134 38.40 9.64 -17.53
C GLU A 134 37.14 10.45 -17.25
N PHE A 135 35.95 9.97 -17.65
CA PHE A 135 34.69 10.64 -17.33
C PHE A 135 34.48 10.78 -15.81
N VAL A 136 34.69 9.69 -15.06
CA VAL A 136 34.53 9.71 -13.60
C VAL A 136 35.49 10.71 -12.93
N GLU A 137 36.76 10.71 -13.32
CA GLU A 137 37.78 11.58 -12.71
C GLU A 137 37.72 13.02 -13.18
N GLU A 138 37.53 13.25 -14.48
CA GLU A 138 37.68 14.55 -15.09
C GLU A 138 36.39 15.34 -15.21
N VAL A 139 35.24 14.66 -15.20
CA VAL A 139 33.93 15.30 -15.33
C VAL A 139 33.14 15.09 -14.06
N PHE A 140 32.82 13.84 -13.70
CA PHE A 140 31.90 13.53 -12.60
C PHE A 140 32.35 14.10 -11.25
N TYR A 141 33.54 13.75 -10.76
CA TYR A 141 34.00 14.27 -9.47
C TYR A 141 34.43 15.74 -9.54
N LYS A 142 35.01 16.21 -10.66
CA LYS A 142 35.39 17.63 -10.78
C LYS A 142 34.17 18.55 -10.74
N SER A 143 33.10 18.22 -11.47
CA SER A 143 31.89 19.04 -11.47
C SER A 143 31.01 18.75 -10.25
N GLY A 144 30.60 17.50 -10.07
CA GLY A 144 29.61 17.12 -9.06
C GLY A 144 30.08 17.21 -7.61
N TYR A 145 31.36 16.92 -7.33
CA TYR A 145 31.89 16.92 -5.96
C TYR A 145 32.75 18.14 -5.63
N LEU A 146 33.68 18.55 -6.51
CA LEU A 146 34.57 19.67 -6.21
C LEU A 146 33.94 21.04 -6.45
N VAL A 147 33.09 21.16 -7.48
CA VAL A 147 32.40 22.42 -7.82
C VAL A 147 30.99 22.47 -7.21
N GLY A 148 30.41 21.32 -6.85
CA GLY A 148 29.05 21.23 -6.32
C GLY A 148 27.99 21.41 -7.41
N ALA A 149 28.21 20.82 -8.59
CA ALA A 149 27.21 20.80 -9.67
C ALA A 149 26.01 19.91 -9.29
N GLN A 150 24.83 20.24 -9.84
CA GLN A 150 23.69 19.33 -9.81
C GLN A 150 23.93 18.15 -10.75
N ILE A 151 23.92 16.92 -10.21
CA ILE A 151 24.09 15.67 -10.95
C ILE A 151 22.69 15.16 -11.32
N VAL A 152 22.35 15.27 -12.60
CA VAL A 152 21.02 15.02 -13.15
C VAL A 152 21.03 13.78 -14.03
N GLY A 153 20.02 12.92 -13.88
CA GLY A 153 19.80 11.77 -14.76
C GLY A 153 18.36 11.27 -14.70
N PHE A 154 18.00 10.34 -15.57
CA PHE A 154 16.67 9.71 -15.59
C PHE A 154 16.83 8.23 -15.23
N ASN A 155 16.45 7.85 -14.00
CA ASN A 155 16.80 6.58 -13.35
C ASN A 155 18.22 6.54 -12.76
N LEU A 156 18.62 7.65 -12.13
CA LEU A 156 19.98 7.88 -11.63
C LEU A 156 20.60 6.75 -10.78
N PRO A 157 19.86 6.03 -9.89
CA PRO A 157 20.40 4.86 -9.19
C PRO A 157 20.99 3.79 -10.13
N PHE A 158 20.33 3.55 -11.27
CA PHE A 158 20.80 2.61 -12.29
C PHE A 158 22.07 3.12 -12.96
N ASP A 159 22.07 4.35 -13.47
CA ASP A 159 23.22 4.92 -14.20
C ASP A 159 24.47 5.01 -13.32
N LEU A 160 24.30 5.45 -12.06
CA LEU A 160 25.39 5.48 -11.08
C LEU A 160 25.99 4.09 -10.83
N SER A 161 25.16 3.05 -10.81
CA SER A 161 25.64 1.67 -10.69
C SER A 161 26.48 1.24 -11.90
N ARG A 162 26.17 1.74 -13.11
CA ARG A 162 26.91 1.41 -14.33
C ARG A 162 28.28 2.09 -14.39
N LEU A 163 28.47 3.19 -13.67
CA LEU A 163 29.78 3.84 -13.48
C LEU A 163 30.68 3.15 -12.45
N ALA A 164 30.09 2.36 -11.55
CA ALA A 164 30.80 1.80 -10.41
C ALA A 164 31.70 0.62 -10.79
N ILE A 165 32.88 0.56 -10.17
CA ILE A 165 33.84 -0.55 -10.34
C ILE A 165 33.72 -1.61 -9.25
N ARG A 166 33.13 -1.23 -8.10
CA ARG A 166 32.81 -2.13 -6.98
C ARG A 166 31.64 -1.58 -6.17
N TYR A 167 30.98 -2.46 -5.43
CA TYR A 167 29.95 -2.09 -4.48
C TYR A 167 30.17 -2.75 -3.12
N ALA A 168 29.54 -2.20 -2.09
CA ALA A 168 29.39 -2.80 -0.77
C ALA A 168 28.01 -2.44 -0.19
N SER A 169 27.61 -3.08 0.91
CA SER A 169 26.45 -2.60 1.65
C SER A 169 26.73 -1.23 2.27
N ALA A 170 25.81 -0.29 2.09
CA ALA A 170 25.88 1.00 2.76
C ALA A 170 25.67 0.84 4.27
N ARG A 171 26.22 1.80 5.03
CA ARG A 171 26.25 1.77 6.50
C ARG A 171 25.39 2.91 7.07
N ARG A 172 25.13 2.85 8.38
CA ARG A 172 24.46 3.93 9.15
C ARG A 172 23.09 4.31 8.58
N SER A 173 22.78 5.59 8.38
CA SER A 173 21.49 6.08 7.85
C SER A 173 21.16 5.55 6.45
N MET A 174 22.19 5.15 5.68
CA MET A 174 22.04 4.53 4.35
C MET A 174 22.00 2.99 4.41
N ARG A 175 21.95 2.38 5.60
CA ARG A 175 21.81 0.92 5.77
C ARG A 175 20.56 0.43 5.03
N GLY A 176 20.71 -0.74 4.39
CA GLY A 176 19.75 -1.30 3.44
C GLY A 176 20.03 -0.92 1.98
N GLY A 177 20.86 0.10 1.74
CA GLY A 177 21.29 0.52 0.40
C GLY A 177 22.67 -0.01 -0.01
N PHE A 178 23.15 0.48 -1.15
CA PHE A 178 24.48 0.21 -1.70
C PHE A 178 25.44 1.38 -1.49
N SER A 179 26.72 1.08 -1.34
CA SER A 179 27.83 2.02 -1.44
C SER A 179 28.62 1.70 -2.70
N LEU A 180 28.58 2.58 -3.69
CA LEU A 180 29.13 2.43 -5.03
C LEU A 180 30.47 3.15 -5.11
N THR A 181 31.57 2.42 -5.34
CA THR A 181 32.87 3.05 -5.60
C THR A 181 33.05 3.22 -7.10
N LEU A 182 33.27 4.46 -7.55
CA LEU A 182 33.45 4.76 -8.98
C LEU A 182 34.92 4.70 -9.44
N CYS A 183 35.90 4.85 -8.54
CA CYS A 183 37.33 4.84 -8.84
C CYS A 183 38.15 4.47 -7.60
N GLU A 184 39.43 4.13 -7.79
CA GLU A 184 40.36 3.81 -6.68
C GLU A 184 41.19 5.02 -6.22
N THR A 185 41.08 6.16 -6.90
CA THR A 185 41.83 7.37 -6.60
C THR A 185 41.58 7.85 -5.16
N PRO A 186 42.63 8.06 -4.35
CA PRO A 186 42.49 8.61 -3.01
C PRO A 186 41.77 9.97 -3.01
N GLY A 187 40.97 10.24 -1.98
CA GLY A 187 40.21 11.49 -1.89
C GLY A 187 38.93 11.54 -2.74
N ARG A 188 38.50 10.41 -3.34
CA ARG A 188 37.21 10.29 -4.03
C ARG A 188 36.19 9.54 -3.17
N PRO A 189 35.09 10.18 -2.75
CA PRO A 189 34.08 9.54 -1.94
C PRO A 189 33.29 8.51 -2.75
N ALA A 190 32.92 7.36 -2.15
CA ALA A 190 31.92 6.48 -2.74
C ALA A 190 30.54 7.17 -2.76
N ILE A 191 29.57 6.59 -3.47
CA ILE A 191 28.19 7.09 -3.53
C ILE A 191 27.28 6.10 -2.83
N ALA A 192 26.58 6.55 -1.79
CA ALA A 192 25.55 5.75 -1.15
C ALA A 192 24.21 5.96 -1.86
N VAL A 193 23.55 4.87 -2.23
CA VAL A 193 22.22 4.85 -2.82
C VAL A 193 21.32 3.95 -1.98
N LYS A 194 20.25 4.51 -1.40
CA LYS A 194 19.25 3.78 -0.62
C LYS A 194 17.90 3.90 -1.29
N HIS A 195 17.38 2.77 -1.74
CA HIS A 195 16.03 2.69 -2.29
C HIS A 195 14.98 3.05 -1.24
N LEU A 196 13.97 3.84 -1.65
CA LEU A 196 12.82 4.18 -0.82
C LEU A 196 11.52 3.61 -1.41
N SER A 197 11.37 3.70 -2.72
CA SER A 197 10.23 3.17 -3.50
C SER A 197 10.60 3.09 -4.98
N GLN A 198 9.75 2.49 -5.82
CA GLN A 198 9.89 2.45 -7.28
C GLN A 198 10.08 3.83 -7.95
N ARG A 199 9.72 4.91 -7.24
CA ARG A 199 9.80 6.28 -7.70
C ARG A 199 10.90 7.11 -7.03
N ALA A 200 11.58 6.60 -6.00
CA ALA A 200 12.52 7.41 -5.23
C ALA A 200 13.67 6.60 -4.60
N ALA A 201 14.85 7.23 -4.57
CA ALA A 201 16.01 6.75 -3.83
C ALA A 201 16.74 7.94 -3.19
N MET A 202 17.27 7.75 -1.98
CA MET A 202 18.23 8.69 -1.40
C MET A 202 19.60 8.45 -2.02
N ILE A 203 20.25 9.51 -2.48
CA ILE A 203 21.58 9.46 -3.10
C ILE A 203 22.48 10.49 -2.43
N ARG A 204 23.69 10.09 -2.02
CA ARG A 204 24.68 11.02 -1.46
C ARG A 204 26.11 10.54 -1.62
N PHE A 205 27.06 11.46 -1.65
CA PHE A 205 28.47 11.12 -1.42
C PHE A 205 28.68 10.59 0.01
N THR A 206 29.48 9.53 0.14
CA THR A 206 29.96 9.04 1.44
C THR A 206 31.16 9.88 1.84
N GLY A 207 31.19 10.53 3.01
CA GLY A 207 32.36 11.30 3.43
C GLY A 207 33.68 10.54 3.28
N LEU A 208 34.80 11.26 3.08
CA LEU A 208 36.11 10.64 2.86
C LEU A 208 36.47 9.68 3.99
N ARG A 209 36.96 8.49 3.62
CA ARG A 209 37.56 7.56 4.57
C ARG A 209 38.77 8.26 5.19
N LYS A 210 38.81 8.41 6.52
CA LYS A 210 40.05 8.81 7.19
C LYS A 210 41.01 7.62 7.17
N ASP A 211 42.26 7.87 6.80
CA ASP A 211 43.33 6.86 6.75
C ASP A 211 43.84 6.46 8.15
N ASP A 212 43.25 6.97 9.23
CA ASP A 212 43.65 6.62 10.60
C ASP A 212 42.99 5.30 11.06
N GLU A 213 43.68 4.19 10.81
CA GLU A 213 43.45 2.86 11.38
C GLU A 213 43.82 2.75 12.88
N THR A 214 43.66 3.81 13.68
CA THR A 214 43.98 3.74 15.12
C THR A 214 42.93 4.44 15.98
N GLU A 215 41.75 3.83 16.12
CA GLU A 215 40.87 3.90 17.31
C GLU A 215 39.67 2.93 17.11
N GLU A 216 39.94 1.64 16.87
CA GLU A 216 38.89 0.63 16.62
C GLU A 216 38.39 -0.14 17.86
N ASP A 217 38.91 0.11 19.08
CA ASP A 217 38.60 -0.76 20.24
C ASP A 217 37.69 -0.18 21.33
N ASP A 218 37.26 1.09 21.27
CA ASP A 218 36.45 1.68 22.37
C ASP A 218 35.13 2.35 21.94
N ILE A 219 34.72 2.18 20.68
CA ILE A 219 33.46 2.73 20.17
C ILE A 219 32.45 1.59 20.02
N ASP A 220 31.43 1.62 20.89
CA ASP A 220 30.25 0.77 20.83
C ASP A 220 29.69 0.74 19.39
N PRO A 221 29.82 -0.38 18.63
CA PRO A 221 29.45 -0.48 17.19
C PRO A 221 27.95 -0.37 16.92
N ASP A 222 27.23 -0.01 17.98
CA ASP A 222 25.86 -0.28 18.30
C ASP A 222 25.20 1.00 18.85
N ALA A 223 25.97 2.06 19.14
CA ALA A 223 25.45 3.38 19.46
C ALA A 223 24.97 4.08 18.17
N PRO A 224 23.74 4.64 18.12
CA PRO A 224 23.40 5.61 17.09
C PRO A 224 24.34 6.80 17.27
N HIS A 225 25.31 6.89 16.38
CA HIS A 225 26.05 8.11 16.20
C HIS A 225 25.16 9.02 15.34
N GLU A 226 24.29 9.79 16.01
CA GLU A 226 23.77 11.06 15.46
C GLU A 226 24.92 11.98 15.02
N SER A 227 26.15 11.73 15.48
CA SER A 227 27.37 12.43 15.07
C SER A 227 27.85 12.25 13.61
N GLU A 228 27.02 11.84 12.64
CA GLU A 228 27.25 12.21 11.21
C GLU A 228 27.06 13.70 10.95
N GLU A 229 26.60 14.39 11.99
CA GLU A 229 26.27 15.79 12.07
C GLU A 229 27.45 16.66 12.53
N LYS A 230 28.67 16.10 12.46
CA LYS A 230 29.90 16.88 12.54
C LYS A 230 30.24 17.38 11.13
N ALA A 231 30.04 18.68 10.89
CA ALA A 231 30.56 19.47 9.76
C ALA A 231 30.60 18.71 8.41
N ASP A 232 29.45 18.73 7.74
CA ASP A 232 29.19 18.60 6.31
C ASP A 232 30.29 17.96 5.42
N PRO A 233 30.29 16.63 5.21
CA PRO A 233 30.72 16.13 3.90
C PRO A 233 29.64 16.57 2.91
N ASP A 234 29.96 17.50 1.99
CA ASP A 234 29.05 17.91 0.91
C ASP A 234 28.43 16.65 0.30
N ARG A 235 27.13 16.45 0.61
CA ARG A 235 26.41 15.23 0.29
C ARG A 235 26.15 15.11 -1.22
N GLY A 236 26.50 16.14 -2.00
CA GLY A 236 26.23 16.24 -3.44
C GLY A 236 24.76 16.55 -3.76
N TYR A 237 24.51 17.14 -4.92
CA TYR A 237 23.16 17.53 -5.34
C TYR A 237 22.71 16.59 -6.44
N PHE A 238 22.08 15.47 -6.06
CA PHE A 238 21.61 14.46 -7.02
C PHE A 238 20.14 14.70 -7.34
N VAL A 239 19.80 14.77 -8.63
CA VAL A 239 18.43 14.95 -9.11
C VAL A 239 18.09 13.83 -10.08
N ASP A 240 17.27 12.88 -9.62
CA ASP A 240 16.64 11.91 -10.51
C ASP A 240 15.37 12.53 -11.11
N VAL A 241 15.38 12.82 -12.41
CA VAL A 241 14.29 13.49 -13.13
C VAL A 241 12.99 12.68 -13.04
N LYS A 242 13.09 11.35 -13.00
CA LYS A 242 11.92 10.47 -12.79
C LYS A 242 11.28 10.71 -11.43
N THR A 243 12.09 10.78 -10.36
CA THR A 243 11.65 11.13 -9.00
C THR A 243 11.03 12.52 -8.95
N LEU A 244 11.71 13.53 -9.52
CA LEU A 244 11.25 14.92 -9.54
C LEU A 244 9.91 15.07 -10.26
N ALA A 245 9.76 14.44 -11.44
CA ALA A 245 8.50 14.42 -12.18
C ALA A 245 7.37 13.77 -11.37
N GLY A 246 7.66 12.67 -10.68
CA GLY A 246 6.69 12.02 -9.79
C GLY A 246 6.21 12.95 -8.67
N ALA A 247 7.13 13.71 -8.05
CA ALA A 247 6.80 14.65 -6.99
C ALA A 247 5.97 15.86 -7.47
N LEU A 248 6.25 16.38 -8.67
CA LEU A 248 5.64 17.61 -9.19
C LEU A 248 4.39 17.40 -10.05
N LEU A 249 4.25 16.24 -10.67
CA LEU A 249 3.17 15.92 -11.62
C LEU A 249 2.30 14.75 -11.17
N SER A 250 2.67 14.02 -10.12
CA SER A 250 2.08 12.73 -9.73
C SER A 250 2.17 11.64 -10.81
N GLY A 251 2.13 10.40 -10.34
CA GLY A 251 2.19 9.21 -11.20
C GLY A 251 3.62 8.80 -11.59
N SER A 252 3.72 7.80 -12.46
CA SER A 252 5.00 7.30 -12.98
C SER A 252 5.13 7.64 -14.47
N HIS A 253 6.27 8.16 -14.88
CA HIS A 253 6.56 8.52 -16.27
C HIS A 253 7.79 7.77 -16.78
N SER A 254 7.79 7.39 -18.06
CA SER A 254 9.02 7.11 -18.81
C SER A 254 9.57 8.43 -19.36
N LEU A 255 10.84 8.46 -19.78
CA LEU A 255 11.41 9.67 -20.38
C LEU A 255 10.61 10.10 -21.64
N ALA A 256 10.15 9.12 -22.42
CA ALA A 256 9.27 9.37 -23.58
C ALA A 256 7.93 9.98 -23.16
N SER A 257 7.21 9.39 -22.19
CA SER A 257 5.93 9.93 -21.77
C SER A 257 6.05 11.30 -21.10
N LEU A 258 7.16 11.55 -20.39
CA LEU A 258 7.45 12.83 -19.77
C LEU A 258 7.76 13.90 -20.81
N SER A 259 8.58 13.59 -21.81
CA SER A 259 8.90 14.52 -22.92
C SER A 259 7.65 14.95 -23.70
N GLU A 260 6.72 14.02 -23.92
CA GLU A 260 5.44 14.31 -24.56
C GLU A 260 4.54 15.17 -23.66
N LEU A 261 4.46 14.84 -22.36
CA LEU A 261 3.66 15.58 -21.39
C LEU A 261 4.14 17.03 -21.24
N LEU A 262 5.45 17.24 -21.16
CA LEU A 262 6.07 18.56 -21.03
C LEU A 262 6.17 19.30 -22.37
N SER A 263 5.83 18.64 -23.48
CA SER A 263 5.88 19.19 -24.84
C SER A 263 7.24 19.83 -25.19
N ILE A 264 8.33 19.20 -24.75
CA ILE A 264 9.69 19.67 -25.02
C ILE A 264 10.08 19.51 -26.50
N GLU A 265 11.14 20.19 -26.92
CA GLU A 265 11.61 20.25 -28.30
C GLU A 265 12.19 18.89 -28.73
N THR A 266 13.13 18.37 -27.94
CA THR A 266 13.76 17.07 -28.17
C THR A 266 12.90 15.98 -27.55
N ARG A 267 11.93 15.47 -28.32
CA ARG A 267 11.09 14.36 -27.86
C ARG A 267 11.80 13.03 -28.02
N LYS A 268 11.77 12.21 -26.97
CA LYS A 268 12.30 10.86 -27.04
C LYS A 268 11.41 9.99 -27.93
N VAL A 269 12.00 9.44 -28.98
CA VAL A 269 11.40 8.44 -29.85
C VAL A 269 11.78 7.06 -29.32
N GLU A 270 10.83 6.14 -29.20
CA GLU A 270 11.13 4.77 -28.79
C GLU A 270 12.01 4.09 -29.85
N SER A 271 13.15 3.52 -29.43
CA SER A 271 14.03 2.75 -30.30
C SER A 271 13.72 1.26 -30.14
N GLU A 272 13.50 0.57 -31.27
CA GLU A 272 13.38 -0.90 -31.31
C GLU A 272 14.76 -1.59 -31.31
N GLU A 273 15.87 -0.85 -31.40
CA GLU A 273 17.22 -1.37 -31.62
C GLU A 273 18.00 -1.74 -30.34
N HIS A 274 17.40 -1.58 -29.14
CA HIS A 274 18.09 -1.86 -27.88
C HIS A 274 18.49 -3.34 -27.79
N GLY A 275 19.80 -3.60 -27.67
CA GLY A 275 20.39 -4.95 -27.67
C GLY A 275 20.96 -5.42 -29.01
N GLY A 276 20.79 -4.65 -30.10
CA GLY A 276 21.41 -4.93 -31.40
C GLY A 276 22.88 -4.44 -31.51
N PRO A 277 23.55 -4.65 -32.67
CA PRO A 277 24.84 -4.05 -32.99
C PRO A 277 24.83 -2.52 -32.81
N LEU A 278 25.99 -1.92 -32.50
CA LEU A 278 26.05 -0.47 -32.29
C LEU A 278 25.86 0.22 -33.64
N THR A 279 24.84 1.06 -33.76
CA THR A 279 24.54 1.83 -34.97
C THR A 279 24.78 3.33 -34.72
N LYS A 280 24.88 4.13 -35.79
CA LYS A 280 25.00 5.59 -35.66
C LYS A 280 23.71 6.18 -35.10
N GLU A 281 22.59 5.57 -35.43
CA GLU A 281 21.24 5.88 -34.97
C GLU A 281 21.13 5.67 -33.46
N TYR A 282 21.66 4.55 -32.95
CA TYR A 282 21.67 4.25 -31.52
C TYR A 282 22.63 5.15 -30.71
N ILE A 283 23.79 5.52 -31.28
CA ILE A 283 24.68 6.52 -30.64
C ILE A 283 23.98 7.88 -30.55
N ARG A 284 23.33 8.31 -31.64
CA ARG A 284 22.56 9.56 -31.67
C ARG A 284 21.39 9.52 -30.67
N TYR A 285 20.72 8.38 -30.56
CA TYR A 285 19.66 8.15 -29.59
C TYR A 285 20.15 8.39 -28.15
N GLY A 286 21.28 7.79 -27.74
CA GLY A 286 21.84 7.99 -26.39
C GLY A 286 22.26 9.44 -26.12
N LEU A 287 22.81 10.14 -27.12
CA LEU A 287 23.12 11.58 -26.99
C LEU A 287 21.85 12.44 -26.85
N ASN A 288 20.79 12.11 -27.60
CA ASN A 288 19.51 12.79 -27.54
C ASN A 288 18.76 12.53 -26.22
N ASP A 289 18.93 11.37 -25.59
CA ASP A 289 18.33 11.06 -24.30
C ASP A 289 18.84 11.98 -23.19
N VAL A 290 20.13 12.33 -23.21
CA VAL A 290 20.71 13.33 -22.29
C VAL A 290 20.13 14.73 -22.53
N GLN A 291 19.96 15.11 -23.80
CA GLN A 291 19.31 16.38 -24.15
C GLN A 291 17.84 16.41 -23.70
N THR A 292 17.10 15.33 -23.94
CA THR A 292 15.71 15.15 -23.50
C THR A 292 15.61 15.24 -21.98
N THR A 293 16.54 14.61 -21.27
CA THR A 293 16.62 14.63 -19.80
C THR A 293 16.87 16.04 -19.27
N TRP A 294 17.79 16.80 -19.91
CA TRP A 294 18.02 18.22 -19.59
C TRP A 294 16.75 19.06 -19.78
N GLU A 295 16.10 18.99 -20.93
CA GLU A 295 14.89 19.78 -21.22
C GLU A 295 13.74 19.42 -20.27
N CYS A 296 13.59 18.14 -19.90
CA CYS A 296 12.66 17.71 -18.86
C CYS A 296 13.02 18.33 -17.50
N PHE A 297 14.29 18.27 -17.11
CA PHE A 297 14.78 18.84 -15.85
C PHE A 297 14.57 20.36 -15.78
N GLU A 298 14.87 21.08 -16.85
CA GLU A 298 14.69 22.53 -16.97
C GLU A 298 13.22 22.89 -16.79
N LYS A 299 12.31 22.26 -17.53
CA LYS A 299 10.86 22.50 -17.40
C LYS A 299 10.30 22.16 -16.02
N LEU A 300 10.80 21.08 -15.40
CA LEU A 300 10.40 20.72 -14.03
C LEU A 300 10.95 21.71 -13.01
N THR A 301 12.14 22.25 -13.23
CA THR A 301 12.76 23.26 -12.36
C THR A 301 12.05 24.60 -12.48
N GLU A 302 11.75 25.07 -13.70
CA GLU A 302 10.91 26.26 -13.94
C GLU A 302 9.56 26.14 -13.20
N ARG A 303 8.93 24.96 -13.27
CA ARG A 303 7.70 24.66 -12.54
C ARG A 303 7.92 24.72 -11.03
N PHE A 304 8.99 24.14 -10.52
CA PHE A 304 9.29 24.16 -9.09
C PHE A 304 9.56 25.59 -8.59
N GLU A 305 10.26 26.40 -9.37
CA GLU A 305 10.52 27.81 -9.06
C GLU A 305 9.22 28.62 -8.94
N SER A 306 8.19 28.30 -9.75
CA SER A 306 6.86 28.92 -9.63
C SER A 306 6.14 28.66 -8.31
N PHE A 307 6.63 27.71 -7.49
CA PHE A 307 6.11 27.45 -6.15
C PHE A 307 6.71 28.38 -5.08
N GLU A 308 7.72 29.18 -5.42
CA GLU A 308 8.34 30.18 -4.53
C GLU A 308 8.91 29.60 -3.22
N LEU A 309 9.42 28.35 -3.28
CA LEU A 309 9.95 27.60 -2.14
C LEU A 309 11.45 27.84 -1.91
N ASN A 310 11.80 29.03 -1.41
CA ASN A 310 13.20 29.50 -1.33
C ASN A 310 14.15 28.66 -0.44
N GLU A 311 13.63 27.82 0.45
CA GLU A 311 14.43 27.01 1.39
C GLU A 311 14.59 25.54 0.97
N THR A 312 14.03 25.14 -0.17
CA THR A 312 14.03 23.75 -0.66
C THR A 312 14.51 23.74 -2.11
N GLY A 313 15.43 22.84 -2.46
CA GLY A 313 15.85 22.65 -3.85
C GLY A 313 15.12 21.50 -4.54
N ALA A 314 15.19 21.43 -5.87
CA ALA A 314 14.69 20.28 -6.63
C ALA A 314 15.33 18.95 -6.18
N TYR A 315 16.59 18.99 -5.70
CA TYR A 315 17.34 17.86 -5.13
C TYR A 315 16.83 17.38 -3.75
N ASP A 316 15.88 18.09 -3.13
CA ASP A 316 15.25 17.69 -1.85
C ASP A 316 13.87 17.02 -2.05
N LEU A 317 13.37 16.97 -3.30
CA LEU A 317 12.07 16.41 -3.63
C LEU A 317 12.14 14.92 -3.97
N TYR A 318 11.46 14.09 -3.16
CA TYR A 318 11.40 12.64 -3.33
C TYR A 318 9.97 12.12 -3.60
N SER A 319 8.95 12.91 -3.26
CA SER A 319 7.55 12.55 -3.39
C SER A 319 6.66 13.79 -3.31
N GLU A 320 5.37 13.64 -3.60
CA GLU A 320 4.36 14.67 -3.35
C GLU A 320 4.39 15.15 -1.88
N ALA A 321 4.67 14.24 -0.93
CA ALA A 321 4.81 14.57 0.47
C ALA A 321 6.00 15.51 0.75
N SER A 322 7.11 15.41 -0.01
CA SER A 322 8.24 16.35 0.12
C SER A 322 7.81 17.78 -0.22
N LEU A 323 7.01 17.95 -1.27
CA LEU A 323 6.47 19.26 -1.66
C LEU A 323 5.54 19.81 -0.57
N GLY A 324 4.64 18.99 -0.04
CA GLY A 324 3.77 19.40 1.07
C GLY A 324 4.55 19.82 2.32
N LYS A 325 5.62 19.10 2.67
CA LYS A 325 6.51 19.47 3.79
C LYS A 325 7.26 20.77 3.52
N ALA A 326 7.68 21.03 2.29
CA ALA A 326 8.33 22.27 1.91
C ALA A 326 7.39 23.47 2.11
N TYR A 327 6.13 23.38 1.69
CA TYR A 327 5.14 24.44 1.96
C TYR A 327 4.89 24.67 3.45
N LEU A 328 4.75 23.61 4.26
CA LEU A 328 4.61 23.77 5.71
C LEU A 328 5.84 24.44 6.33
N LYS A 329 7.04 24.13 5.83
CA LYS A 329 8.28 24.78 6.26
C LYS A 329 8.28 26.28 5.89
N THR A 330 7.96 26.61 4.65
CA THR A 330 7.88 28.01 4.16
C THR A 330 6.81 28.81 4.90
N MET A 331 5.70 28.19 5.29
CA MET A 331 4.70 28.83 6.16
C MET A 331 5.18 29.09 7.60
N GLY A 332 6.37 28.64 7.99
CA GLY A 332 6.87 28.73 9.36
C GLY A 332 6.28 27.69 10.32
N VAL A 333 5.61 26.65 9.83
CA VAL A 333 5.03 25.61 10.70
C VAL A 333 6.15 24.80 11.34
N THR A 334 6.29 24.96 12.67
CA THR A 334 7.20 24.17 13.47
C THR A 334 6.52 22.86 13.89
N PRO A 335 7.21 21.70 13.81
CA PRO A 335 6.67 20.44 14.28
C PRO A 335 6.15 20.50 15.72
N TRP A 336 4.90 20.06 15.95
CA TRP A 336 4.27 20.15 17.27
C TRP A 336 5.05 19.41 18.38
N ARG A 337 5.74 18.31 18.06
CA ARG A 337 6.60 17.59 19.02
C ARG A 337 7.82 18.39 19.47
N LYS A 338 8.28 19.38 18.69
CA LYS A 338 9.32 20.33 19.12
C LYS A 338 8.73 21.39 20.07
N LEU A 339 7.49 21.82 19.84
CA LEU A 339 6.83 22.86 20.63
C LEU A 339 6.19 22.34 21.93
N GLN A 340 5.74 21.09 21.93
CA GLN A 340 5.14 20.41 23.08
C GLN A 340 5.85 19.06 23.36
N PRO A 341 7.13 19.07 23.78
CA PRO A 341 7.92 17.85 23.99
C PRO A 341 7.38 16.97 25.12
N GLU A 342 6.73 17.58 26.12
CA GLU A 342 6.19 16.90 27.30
C GLU A 342 4.83 16.19 27.06
N PHE A 343 4.34 16.14 25.81
CA PHE A 343 3.07 15.47 25.52
C PHE A 343 3.13 13.98 25.88
N PRO A 344 2.17 13.43 26.66
CA PRO A 344 2.28 12.08 27.20
C PRO A 344 2.43 10.99 26.13
N PRO A 345 3.54 10.22 26.12
CA PRO A 345 3.73 9.11 25.17
C PRO A 345 2.61 8.07 25.22
N GLN A 346 2.04 7.87 26.41
CA GLN A 346 0.91 6.98 26.62
C GLN A 346 -0.34 7.41 25.86
N LEU A 347 -0.60 8.71 25.76
CA LEU A 347 -1.73 9.25 25.00
C LEU A 347 -1.48 9.12 23.49
N ILE A 348 -0.24 9.26 23.02
CA ILE A 348 0.13 8.95 21.64
C ILE A 348 -0.14 7.47 21.32
N GLY A 349 0.22 6.56 22.23
CA GLY A 349 -0.10 5.14 22.11
C GLY A 349 -1.59 4.86 22.00
N GLN A 350 -2.41 5.54 22.80
CA GLN A 350 -3.88 5.43 22.75
C GLN A 350 -4.45 5.97 21.42
N ILE A 351 -3.99 7.12 20.97
CA ILE A 351 -4.38 7.72 19.68
C ILE A 351 -4.03 6.76 18.52
N LEU A 352 -2.80 6.25 18.48
CA LEU A 352 -2.39 5.28 17.47
C LEU A 352 -3.22 4.00 17.56
N SER A 353 -3.56 3.54 18.76
CA SER A 353 -4.38 2.34 18.89
C SER A 353 -5.79 2.48 18.29
N GLY A 354 -6.32 3.70 18.22
CA GLY A 354 -7.58 4.03 17.53
C GLY A 354 -7.42 4.36 16.03
N TYR A 355 -6.21 4.29 15.49
CA TYR A 355 -5.95 4.58 14.08
C TYR A 355 -6.16 3.35 13.17
N TYR A 356 -6.99 3.55 12.16
CA TYR A 356 -7.29 2.60 11.09
C TYR A 356 -7.27 3.34 9.74
N GLY A 357 -6.88 2.67 8.66
CA GLY A 357 -6.92 3.24 7.31
C GLY A 357 -8.33 3.48 6.76
N GLY A 358 -8.42 3.83 5.48
CA GLY A 358 -9.70 4.02 4.78
C GLY A 358 -10.53 2.73 4.71
N ARG A 359 -11.85 2.88 4.51
CA ARG A 359 -12.80 1.76 4.36
C ARG A 359 -12.79 1.27 2.91
N ALA A 360 -12.53 -0.02 2.70
CA ALA A 360 -12.62 -0.66 1.39
C ALA A 360 -13.16 -2.10 1.53
N GLU A 361 -14.27 -2.39 0.87
CA GLU A 361 -15.01 -3.66 1.01
C GLU A 361 -16.05 -3.84 -0.10
N VAL A 362 -16.49 -5.08 -0.29
CA VAL A 362 -17.58 -5.46 -1.20
C VAL A 362 -18.78 -5.90 -0.38
N HIS A 363 -19.98 -5.55 -0.83
CA HIS A 363 -21.24 -6.02 -0.26
C HIS A 363 -21.96 -6.98 -1.20
N ILE A 364 -22.09 -6.66 -2.50
CA ILE A 364 -22.67 -7.57 -3.49
C ILE A 364 -21.52 -8.23 -4.28
N ARG A 365 -21.17 -9.45 -3.89
CA ARG A 365 -20.02 -10.19 -4.43
C ARG A 365 -20.43 -11.11 -5.59
N ARG A 366 -19.66 -11.09 -6.68
CA ARG A 366 -19.74 -12.01 -7.83
C ARG A 366 -21.15 -12.14 -8.42
N GLN A 367 -21.93 -11.06 -8.33
CA GLN A 367 -23.24 -10.91 -8.96
C GLN A 367 -23.24 -9.60 -9.76
N ILE A 368 -23.78 -9.66 -10.97
CA ILE A 368 -23.89 -8.50 -11.85
C ILE A 368 -25.11 -7.69 -11.45
N VAL A 369 -24.91 -6.44 -11.03
CA VAL A 369 -26.00 -5.53 -10.61
C VAL A 369 -25.83 -4.15 -11.25
N PRO A 370 -26.92 -3.46 -11.68
CA PRO A 370 -26.84 -2.07 -12.10
C PRO A 370 -26.44 -1.17 -10.92
N VAL A 371 -25.54 -0.22 -11.15
CA VAL A 371 -25.06 0.72 -10.13
C VAL A 371 -24.99 2.16 -10.62
N ILE A 372 -25.10 3.10 -9.69
CA ILE A 372 -24.64 4.48 -9.84
C ILE A 372 -23.39 4.64 -8.98
N HIS A 373 -22.26 4.89 -9.62
CA HIS A 373 -20.96 4.99 -8.97
C HIS A 373 -20.70 6.44 -8.53
N CYS A 374 -20.55 6.65 -7.23
CA CYS A 374 -20.33 7.97 -6.65
C CYS A 374 -18.97 8.05 -5.96
N ASP A 375 -18.39 9.24 -5.88
CA ASP A 375 -17.10 9.52 -5.24
C ASP A 375 -17.13 10.84 -4.47
N PHE A 376 -16.58 10.88 -3.25
CA PHE A 376 -16.55 12.10 -2.45
C PHE A 376 -15.48 13.08 -2.93
N LEU A 377 -15.91 14.30 -3.27
CA LEU A 377 -15.04 15.40 -3.67
C LEU A 377 -13.97 15.64 -2.60
N SER A 378 -12.72 15.31 -2.95
CA SER A 378 -11.54 15.56 -2.11
C SER A 378 -11.77 15.12 -0.66
N MET A 379 -12.20 13.86 -0.45
CA MET A 379 -12.64 13.32 0.85
C MET A 379 -11.81 13.81 2.05
N TYR A 380 -10.48 13.66 2.01
CA TYR A 380 -9.61 14.06 3.12
C TYR A 380 -9.56 15.59 3.34
N PRO A 381 -9.27 16.44 2.33
CA PRO A 381 -9.43 17.88 2.47
C PRO A 381 -10.81 18.30 3.00
N THR A 382 -11.90 17.68 2.52
CA THR A 382 -13.27 17.98 2.95
C THR A 382 -13.45 17.69 4.44
N VAL A 383 -13.07 16.51 4.93
CA VAL A 383 -13.18 16.21 6.37
C VAL A 383 -12.25 17.08 7.20
N CYS A 384 -11.04 17.40 6.73
CA CYS A 384 -10.13 18.32 7.43
C CYS A 384 -10.78 19.68 7.65
N THR A 385 -11.42 20.24 6.62
CA THR A 385 -12.14 21.52 6.72
C THR A 385 -13.35 21.42 7.62
N LEU A 386 -14.20 20.40 7.48
CA LEU A 386 -15.40 20.24 8.32
C LEU A 386 -15.07 20.05 9.80
N THR A 387 -13.97 19.37 10.11
CA THR A 387 -13.54 19.10 11.49
C THR A 387 -12.57 20.16 12.06
N GLY A 388 -12.19 21.17 11.25
CA GLY A 388 -11.32 22.27 11.70
C GLY A 388 -9.86 21.87 11.97
N LEU A 389 -9.32 20.88 11.25
CA LEU A 389 -8.01 20.31 11.57
C LEU A 389 -6.82 21.22 11.23
N TRP A 390 -7.01 22.23 10.38
CA TRP A 390 -5.94 23.17 10.07
C TRP A 390 -5.45 23.92 11.33
N ASP A 391 -6.35 24.24 12.26
CA ASP A 391 -5.97 24.91 13.51
C ASP A 391 -5.03 24.05 14.37
N PHE A 392 -5.14 22.72 14.32
CA PHE A 392 -4.20 21.82 15.00
C PHE A 392 -2.81 21.82 14.35
N VAL A 393 -2.74 21.97 13.02
CA VAL A 393 -1.46 22.05 12.28
C VAL A 393 -0.70 23.33 12.68
N CYS A 394 -1.43 24.44 12.80
CA CYS A 394 -0.86 25.76 13.15
C CYS A 394 -0.75 26.03 14.65
N ALA A 395 -1.23 25.14 15.53
CA ALA A 395 -1.19 25.35 16.97
C ALA A 395 0.19 25.07 17.59
N LYS A 396 0.48 25.69 18.74
CA LYS A 396 1.68 25.40 19.55
C LYS A 396 1.69 23.99 20.14
N GLY A 397 0.54 23.33 20.15
CA GLY A 397 0.34 21.99 20.68
C GLY A 397 -1.14 21.65 20.78
N VAL A 398 -1.44 20.60 21.53
CA VAL A 398 -2.80 20.10 21.70
C VAL A 398 -3.14 20.01 23.19
N LYS A 399 -4.31 20.55 23.57
CA LYS A 399 -4.92 20.33 24.88
C LYS A 399 -5.77 19.07 24.84
N HIS A 400 -5.81 18.35 25.96
CA HIS A 400 -6.66 17.19 26.13
C HIS A 400 -7.48 17.32 27.42
N LEU A 401 -8.78 17.05 27.33
CA LEU A 401 -9.75 17.22 28.41
C LEU A 401 -10.56 15.94 28.56
N ASP A 402 -10.91 15.58 29.80
CA ASP A 402 -11.91 14.52 30.03
C ASP A 402 -13.27 15.01 29.56
N ASP A 403 -13.84 14.30 28.60
CA ASP A 403 -15.10 14.63 27.94
C ASP A 403 -16.12 13.48 28.05
N THR A 404 -15.88 12.57 29.01
CA THR A 404 -16.61 11.29 29.11
C THR A 404 -18.12 11.48 29.21
N GLN A 405 -18.59 12.43 30.01
CA GLN A 405 -20.02 12.66 30.20
C GLN A 405 -20.67 13.29 28.96
N ALA A 406 -20.02 14.29 28.36
CA ALA A 406 -20.50 14.95 27.15
C ALA A 406 -20.56 13.97 25.97
N ALA A 407 -19.54 13.12 25.80
CA ALA A 407 -19.53 12.08 24.78
C ALA A 407 -20.68 11.06 24.97
N ARG A 408 -20.98 10.65 26.21
CA ARG A 408 -22.13 9.78 26.51
C ARG A 408 -23.45 10.47 26.13
N GLU A 409 -23.67 11.68 26.60
CA GLU A 409 -24.89 12.45 26.32
C GLU A 409 -25.08 12.71 24.82
N PHE A 410 -24.00 12.93 24.08
CA PHE A 410 -24.05 13.09 22.64
C PHE A 410 -24.42 11.78 21.93
N VAL A 411 -23.74 10.68 22.23
CA VAL A 411 -23.96 9.37 21.56
C VAL A 411 -25.28 8.70 21.98
N ASP A 412 -25.82 9.01 23.16
CA ASP A 412 -27.10 8.50 23.64
C ASP A 412 -28.32 9.03 22.88
N ARG A 413 -28.15 10.11 22.11
CA ARG A 413 -29.22 10.66 21.26
C ARG A 413 -29.74 9.63 20.24
N PRO A 414 -31.01 9.76 19.81
CA PRO A 414 -31.54 8.94 18.72
C PRO A 414 -30.68 9.05 17.46
N ALA A 415 -30.51 7.94 16.73
CA ALA A 415 -29.70 7.94 15.50
C ALA A 415 -30.21 8.93 14.45
N SER A 416 -31.53 9.14 14.36
CA SER A 416 -32.13 10.14 13.46
C SER A 416 -31.70 11.57 13.80
N GLU A 417 -31.70 11.95 15.08
CA GLU A 417 -31.25 13.27 15.53
C GLU A 417 -29.75 13.46 15.23
N LEU A 418 -28.94 12.42 15.44
CA LEU A 418 -27.51 12.46 15.11
C LEU A 418 -27.28 12.64 13.60
N ILE A 419 -28.05 11.97 12.75
CA ILE A 419 -27.94 12.10 11.29
C ILE A 419 -28.34 13.52 10.84
N GLU A 420 -29.44 14.06 11.37
CA GLU A 420 -29.87 15.44 11.09
C GLU A 420 -28.80 16.46 11.54
N ASN A 421 -28.20 16.24 12.70
CA ASN A 421 -27.11 17.07 13.21
C ASN A 421 -25.86 16.97 12.32
N LEU A 422 -25.47 15.76 11.91
CA LEU A 422 -24.31 15.50 11.06
C LEU A 422 -24.48 15.95 9.61
N GLN A 423 -25.70 16.30 9.19
CA GLN A 423 -25.95 16.99 7.91
C GLN A 423 -25.53 18.48 7.97
N GLN A 424 -25.28 19.02 9.16
CA GLN A 424 -24.80 20.40 9.36
C GLN A 424 -23.28 20.43 9.48
N LYS A 425 -22.64 21.39 8.80
CA LYS A 425 -21.16 21.52 8.78
C LYS A 425 -20.58 21.70 10.19
N ASP A 426 -21.18 22.58 10.99
CA ASP A 426 -20.65 22.96 12.31
C ASP A 426 -20.60 21.80 13.30
N ALA A 427 -21.44 20.77 13.12
CA ALA A 427 -21.44 19.57 13.95
C ALA A 427 -20.11 18.82 13.93
N TRP A 428 -19.41 18.84 12.78
CA TRP A 428 -18.19 18.06 12.57
C TRP A 428 -17.00 18.58 13.40
N SER A 429 -16.98 19.87 13.76
CA SER A 429 -15.95 20.46 14.61
C SER A 429 -15.86 19.82 16.01
N SER A 430 -16.95 19.21 16.48
CA SER A 430 -17.00 18.52 17.78
C SER A 430 -16.42 17.10 17.77
N LEU A 431 -16.03 16.57 16.59
CA LEU A 431 -15.61 15.18 16.43
C LEU A 431 -14.15 14.91 16.84
N ALA A 432 -13.39 15.94 17.24
CA ALA A 432 -12.00 15.84 17.67
C ALA A 432 -11.85 15.19 19.06
N ALA A 433 -12.27 13.92 19.18
CA ALA A 433 -12.25 13.16 20.43
C ALA A 433 -11.90 11.68 20.21
N LEU A 434 -11.27 11.09 21.23
CA LEU A 434 -11.00 9.66 21.33
C LEU A 434 -11.88 9.06 22.44
N VAL A 435 -12.54 7.96 22.16
CA VAL A 435 -13.53 7.32 23.03
C VAL A 435 -13.10 5.90 23.33
N GLN A 436 -13.00 5.57 24.61
CA GLN A 436 -12.80 4.21 25.08
C GLN A 436 -14.14 3.53 25.28
N VAL A 437 -14.35 2.42 24.58
CA VAL A 437 -15.60 1.65 24.64
C VAL A 437 -15.32 0.24 25.16
N GLU A 438 -16.35 -0.39 25.72
CA GLU A 438 -16.44 -1.84 25.91
C GLU A 438 -17.36 -2.40 24.82
N PRO A 439 -16.81 -2.83 23.66
CA PRO A 439 -17.63 -3.29 22.54
C PRO A 439 -18.50 -4.49 22.93
N LYS A 440 -19.79 -4.41 22.60
CA LYS A 440 -20.73 -5.51 22.78
C LYS A 440 -21.61 -5.62 21.55
N ASP A 441 -21.11 -6.37 20.56
CA ASP A 441 -21.74 -6.52 19.25
C ASP A 441 -21.88 -5.14 18.54
N ASP A 442 -20.89 -4.26 18.72
CA ASP A 442 -20.86 -2.93 18.10
C ASP A 442 -20.10 -2.98 16.76
N VAL A 443 -20.44 -2.12 15.80
CA VAL A 443 -19.76 -2.11 14.48
C VAL A 443 -18.54 -1.18 14.52
N PHE A 444 -17.34 -1.76 14.45
CA PHE A 444 -16.08 -1.02 14.51
C PHE A 444 -15.08 -1.48 13.44
N PRO A 445 -14.10 -0.64 13.06
CA PRO A 445 -12.97 -1.11 12.26
C PRO A 445 -12.15 -2.11 13.09
N VAL A 446 -11.97 -3.32 12.55
CA VAL A 446 -11.23 -4.42 13.18
C VAL A 446 -10.08 -4.85 12.27
N ARG A 447 -8.85 -4.69 12.75
CA ARG A 447 -7.64 -5.20 12.11
C ARG A 447 -7.32 -6.59 12.66
N ALA A 448 -7.45 -7.61 11.83
CA ALA A 448 -7.22 -9.00 12.22
C ALA A 448 -6.76 -9.85 11.03
N LYS A 449 -6.20 -11.03 11.32
CA LYS A 449 -5.93 -12.06 10.31
C LYS A 449 -7.20 -12.91 10.16
N TYR A 450 -8.05 -12.60 9.19
CA TYR A 450 -9.34 -13.26 8.96
C TYR A 450 -9.20 -14.62 8.26
N ASP A 451 -8.23 -14.74 7.38
CA ASP A 451 -8.01 -15.93 6.56
C ASP A 451 -7.28 -17.06 7.31
N SER A 452 -7.61 -18.28 6.90
CA SER A 452 -6.93 -19.51 7.32
C SER A 452 -5.49 -19.58 6.77
N LEU A 453 -4.71 -20.56 7.23
CA LEU A 453 -3.33 -20.74 6.77
C LEU A 453 -3.30 -21.14 5.29
N VAL A 454 -2.51 -20.44 4.47
CA VAL A 454 -2.17 -20.85 3.11
C VAL A 454 -0.73 -21.37 3.14
N ASP A 455 -0.51 -22.63 2.75
CA ASP A 455 0.80 -23.31 2.81
C ASP A 455 1.50 -23.21 4.17
N GLY A 456 0.72 -23.20 5.26
CA GLY A 456 1.22 -23.12 6.64
C GLY A 456 1.60 -21.71 7.09
N VAL A 457 1.34 -20.67 6.28
CA VAL A 457 1.59 -19.26 6.60
C VAL A 457 0.26 -18.51 6.73
N ALA A 458 0.15 -17.71 7.78
CA ALA A 458 -1.01 -16.83 7.96
C ALA A 458 -0.85 -15.59 7.08
N PRO A 459 -1.86 -15.22 6.27
CA PRO A 459 -1.80 -14.00 5.48
C PRO A 459 -1.78 -12.74 6.37
N PRO A 460 -1.39 -11.58 5.80
CA PRO A 460 -1.31 -10.34 6.53
C PRO A 460 -2.68 -9.92 7.06
N ALA A 461 -2.68 -9.15 8.16
CA ALA A 461 -3.92 -8.65 8.72
C ALA A 461 -4.55 -7.59 7.81
N THR A 462 -5.87 -7.62 7.69
CA THR A 462 -6.66 -6.65 6.94
C THR A 462 -7.65 -5.95 7.85
N ILE A 463 -8.25 -4.85 7.40
CA ILE A 463 -9.21 -4.05 8.18
C ILE A 463 -10.61 -4.28 7.59
N GLY A 464 -11.53 -4.78 8.42
CA GLY A 464 -12.95 -4.93 8.11
C GLY A 464 -13.82 -4.12 9.07
N LEU A 465 -14.93 -3.57 8.60
CA LEU A 465 -15.92 -2.90 9.44
C LEU A 465 -16.91 -3.96 9.98
N ASN A 466 -16.61 -4.51 11.16
CA ASN A 466 -17.21 -5.74 11.67
C ASN A 466 -17.92 -5.53 13.01
N TYR A 467 -18.85 -6.43 13.34
CA TYR A 467 -19.39 -6.52 14.69
C TYR A 467 -18.28 -6.96 15.64
N LEU A 468 -18.13 -6.27 16.77
CA LEU A 468 -17.04 -6.45 17.70
C LEU A 468 -17.59 -6.62 19.12
N SER A 469 -17.13 -7.67 19.78
CA SER A 469 -17.31 -7.89 21.22
C SER A 469 -15.94 -8.01 21.88
N SER A 470 -15.73 -7.32 23.00
CA SER A 470 -14.49 -7.42 23.75
C SER A 470 -14.73 -7.24 25.25
N LYS A 471 -14.07 -8.08 26.05
CA LYS A 471 -13.97 -7.88 27.51
C LYS A 471 -12.93 -6.83 27.90
N GLU A 472 -12.00 -6.53 26.99
CA GLU A 472 -11.02 -5.46 27.16
C GLU A 472 -11.55 -4.16 26.51
N PRO A 473 -11.45 -3.01 27.19
CA PRO A 473 -11.78 -1.74 26.57
C PRO A 473 -10.84 -1.38 25.42
N ILE A 474 -11.38 -0.77 24.36
CA ILE A 474 -10.65 -0.39 23.14
C ILE A 474 -10.93 1.08 22.82
N TRP A 475 -9.91 1.79 22.32
CA TRP A 475 -10.03 3.18 21.90
C TRP A 475 -10.40 3.29 20.41
N PHE A 476 -11.34 4.18 20.12
CA PHE A 476 -11.74 4.57 18.77
C PHE A 476 -11.91 6.10 18.69
N THR A 477 -11.96 6.66 17.48
CA THR A 477 -12.39 8.05 17.33
C THR A 477 -13.88 8.20 17.67
N LEU A 478 -14.33 9.38 18.08
CA LEU A 478 -15.76 9.64 18.25
C LEU A 478 -16.53 9.39 16.94
N ALA A 479 -15.93 9.72 15.80
CA ALA A 479 -16.51 9.42 14.48
C ALA A 479 -16.77 7.91 14.26
N ASP A 480 -15.85 7.03 14.67
CA ASP A 480 -16.05 5.57 14.60
C ASP A 480 -17.15 5.09 15.56
N VAL A 481 -17.31 5.72 16.72
CA VAL A 481 -18.42 5.42 17.65
C VAL A 481 -19.77 5.81 17.02
N LEU A 482 -19.83 6.94 16.32
CA LEU A 482 -21.02 7.37 15.58
C LEU A 482 -21.31 6.44 14.39
N VAL A 483 -20.29 5.92 13.69
CA VAL A 483 -20.45 4.88 12.67
C VAL A 483 -21.23 3.69 13.25
N SER A 484 -20.79 3.17 14.41
CA SER A 484 -21.49 2.06 15.07
C SER A 484 -22.95 2.42 15.38
N LYS A 485 -23.18 3.59 15.98
CA LYS A 485 -24.52 4.08 16.36
C LYS A 485 -25.44 4.22 15.15
N ILE A 486 -24.96 4.78 14.05
CA ILE A 486 -25.74 5.04 12.83
C ILE A 486 -26.10 3.74 12.12
N LEU A 487 -25.16 2.82 11.99
CA LEU A 487 -25.37 1.57 11.27
C LEU A 487 -26.17 0.53 12.07
N THR A 488 -26.05 0.53 13.40
CA THR A 488 -26.72 -0.47 14.25
C THR A 488 -27.94 0.06 15.01
N GLY A 489 -28.07 1.37 15.17
CA GLY A 489 -29.04 2.02 16.07
C GLY A 489 -28.72 1.87 17.57
N ARG A 490 -27.75 1.03 17.95
CA ARG A 490 -27.37 0.76 19.35
C ARG A 490 -26.36 1.78 19.84
N THR A 491 -26.42 2.12 21.13
CA THR A 491 -25.42 2.99 21.77
C THR A 491 -24.27 2.13 22.31
N PRO A 492 -23.03 2.30 21.82
CA PRO A 492 -21.86 1.62 22.38
C PRO A 492 -21.62 2.02 23.84
N LYS A 493 -21.11 1.10 24.66
CA LYS A 493 -20.83 1.38 26.08
C LYS A 493 -19.54 2.18 26.22
N ILE A 494 -19.67 3.49 26.43
CA ILE A 494 -18.55 4.42 26.62
C ILE A 494 -18.04 4.38 28.08
N LEU A 495 -16.75 4.10 28.26
CA LEU A 495 -16.09 4.09 29.57
C LEU A 495 -15.37 5.41 29.87
N SER A 496 -14.69 5.97 28.88
CA SER A 496 -13.95 7.23 28.99
C SER A 496 -13.93 7.93 27.62
N ALA A 497 -13.86 9.26 27.61
CA ALA A 497 -13.59 10.02 26.40
C ALA A 497 -12.60 11.15 26.67
N VAL A 498 -11.75 11.43 25.69
CA VAL A 498 -10.77 12.51 25.70
C VAL A 498 -11.05 13.41 24.51
N ARG A 499 -11.43 14.66 24.78
CA ARG A 499 -11.60 15.70 23.75
C ARG A 499 -10.30 16.46 23.57
N PHE A 500 -9.99 16.79 22.32
CA PHE A 500 -8.79 17.52 21.94
C PHE A 500 -9.16 18.90 21.43
N GLU A 501 -8.38 19.90 21.84
CA GLU A 501 -8.51 21.28 21.37
C GLU A 501 -7.13 21.78 20.92
N PRO A 502 -7.05 22.53 19.81
CA PRO A 502 -5.81 23.18 19.44
C PRO A 502 -5.43 24.21 20.51
N MET A 503 -4.13 24.30 20.82
CA MET A 503 -3.60 25.44 21.57
C MET A 503 -3.62 26.71 20.72
N GLU A 504 -3.14 27.82 21.28
CA GLU A 504 -2.90 29.05 20.54
C GLU A 504 -2.01 28.81 19.30
N LYS A 505 -2.23 29.62 18.25
CA LYS A 505 -1.43 29.54 17.02
C LYS A 505 0.05 29.82 17.29
N GLN A 506 0.91 29.17 16.51
CA GLN A 506 2.35 29.38 16.55
C GLN A 506 2.71 30.81 16.13
N ASP A 507 3.80 31.32 16.70
CA ASP A 507 4.37 32.60 16.30
C ASP A 507 5.21 32.42 15.01
N GLY A 508 5.29 33.46 14.17
CA GLY A 508 6.13 33.42 12.96
C GLY A 508 5.54 32.65 11.78
N LEU A 509 4.23 32.39 11.76
CA LEU A 509 3.54 31.84 10.59
C LEU A 509 3.45 32.90 9.47
N GLU A 510 3.82 32.51 8.25
CA GLU A 510 3.87 33.42 7.09
C GLU A 510 2.93 32.98 5.95
N PRO A 511 2.27 33.92 5.25
CA PRO A 511 1.50 33.60 4.05
C PRO A 511 2.37 33.00 2.94
N ILE A 512 1.77 32.15 2.13
CA ILE A 512 2.42 31.57 0.95
C ILE A 512 1.62 31.85 -0.32
N THR A 513 2.28 31.79 -1.47
CA THR A 513 1.63 31.83 -2.78
C THR A 513 1.55 30.41 -3.35
N VAL A 514 0.38 30.00 -3.82
CA VAL A 514 0.18 28.73 -4.53
C VAL A 514 -0.50 29.01 -5.86
N ALA A 515 0.24 28.87 -6.97
CA ALA A 515 -0.25 29.14 -8.31
C ALA A 515 -0.98 30.50 -8.40
N GLY A 516 -0.32 31.56 -7.92
CA GLY A 516 -0.82 32.94 -7.92
C GLY A 516 -1.84 33.30 -6.84
N GLU A 517 -2.32 32.34 -6.04
CA GLU A 517 -3.24 32.62 -4.92
C GLU A 517 -2.47 32.69 -3.61
N THR A 518 -2.61 33.79 -2.87
CA THR A 518 -2.05 33.93 -1.53
C THR A 518 -2.95 33.23 -0.51
N ILE A 519 -2.36 32.38 0.34
CA ILE A 519 -3.02 31.69 1.44
C ILE A 519 -2.31 32.07 2.74
N ASP A 520 -3.05 32.67 3.68
CA ASP A 520 -2.55 33.08 4.99
C ASP A 520 -2.85 32.00 6.03
N PRO A 521 -1.85 31.25 6.54
CA PRO A 521 -2.08 30.15 7.48
C PRO A 521 -2.72 30.61 8.80
N THR A 522 -2.66 31.90 9.14
CA THR A 522 -3.24 32.45 10.36
C THR A 522 -4.71 32.84 10.22
N LYS A 523 -5.19 33.10 9.00
CA LYS A 523 -6.55 33.58 8.72
C LYS A 523 -7.41 32.58 7.95
N ASP A 524 -6.78 31.82 7.07
CA ASP A 524 -7.45 30.91 6.15
C ASP A 524 -7.48 29.48 6.67
N ASP A 525 -8.53 28.72 6.31
CA ASP A 525 -8.47 27.26 6.30
C ASP A 525 -7.72 26.82 5.05
N PHE A 526 -6.50 26.33 5.22
CA PHE A 526 -5.61 25.97 4.11
C PHE A 526 -6.23 24.94 3.16
N TYR A 527 -6.84 23.88 3.70
CA TYR A 527 -7.45 22.82 2.89
C TYR A 527 -8.61 23.36 2.06
N ARG A 528 -9.46 24.19 2.67
CA ARG A 528 -10.61 24.82 2.01
C ARG A 528 -10.16 25.73 0.87
N ARG A 529 -9.16 26.58 1.12
CA ARG A 529 -8.65 27.53 0.12
C ARG A 529 -8.01 26.82 -1.07
N LEU A 530 -7.25 25.75 -0.83
CA LEU A 530 -6.69 24.94 -1.92
C LEU A 530 -7.77 24.36 -2.83
N ILE A 531 -8.85 23.80 -2.27
CA ILE A 531 -9.91 23.21 -3.10
C ILE A 531 -10.70 24.29 -3.86
N ILE A 532 -11.03 25.42 -3.22
CA ILE A 532 -11.67 26.56 -3.89
C ILE A 532 -10.81 27.06 -5.06
N HIS A 533 -9.51 27.26 -4.82
CA HIS A 533 -8.56 27.71 -5.84
C HIS A 533 -8.45 26.70 -6.99
N ARG A 534 -8.33 25.41 -6.67
CA ARG A 534 -8.31 24.33 -7.67
C ARG A 534 -9.58 24.33 -8.53
N ASN A 535 -10.76 24.50 -7.93
CA ASN A 535 -12.02 24.57 -8.67
C ASN A 535 -12.06 25.79 -9.59
N ALA A 536 -11.58 26.94 -9.13
CA ALA A 536 -11.49 28.16 -9.95
C ALA A 536 -10.53 27.98 -11.14
N LEU A 537 -9.36 27.38 -10.93
CA LEU A 537 -8.41 27.05 -12.00
C LEU A 537 -9.01 26.08 -13.02
N LYS A 538 -9.72 25.05 -12.56
CA LYS A 538 -10.41 24.09 -13.44
C LYS A 538 -11.50 24.76 -14.26
N ALA A 539 -12.34 25.60 -13.65
CA ALA A 539 -13.38 26.34 -14.36
C ALA A 539 -12.80 27.29 -15.42
N LYS A 540 -11.67 27.95 -15.12
CA LYS A 540 -10.93 28.75 -16.10
C LYS A 540 -10.42 27.88 -17.25
N ALA A 541 -9.79 26.74 -16.95
CA ALA A 541 -9.28 25.82 -17.97
C ALA A 541 -10.38 25.27 -18.89
N ASP A 542 -11.58 25.02 -18.34
CA ASP A 542 -12.75 24.56 -19.10
C ASP A 542 -13.36 25.67 -19.98
N ALA A 543 -13.26 26.94 -19.56
CA ALA A 543 -13.84 28.09 -20.27
C ALA A 543 -12.94 28.67 -21.36
N VAL A 544 -11.62 28.47 -21.27
CA VAL A 544 -10.65 29.00 -22.22
C VAL A 544 -10.70 28.21 -23.54
N ALA A 545 -10.94 28.91 -24.65
CA ALA A 545 -10.91 28.34 -26.00
C ALA A 545 -9.47 28.24 -26.59
N SER A 546 -8.52 28.97 -26.00
CA SER A 546 -7.12 28.98 -26.44
C SER A 546 -6.41 27.70 -26.01
N GLU A 547 -5.98 26.91 -26.99
CA GLU A 547 -5.13 25.72 -26.76
C GLU A 547 -3.76 26.07 -26.14
N ALA A 548 -3.33 27.34 -26.16
CA ALA A 548 -2.08 27.79 -25.55
C ALA A 548 -2.21 28.15 -24.05
N GLU A 549 -3.38 28.64 -23.62
CA GLU A 549 -3.62 29.06 -22.23
C GLU A 549 -4.13 27.91 -21.34
N LYS A 550 -4.66 26.85 -21.95
CA LYS A 550 -5.20 25.70 -21.24
C LYS A 550 -4.14 24.86 -20.51
N PRO A 551 -2.98 24.52 -21.10
CA PRO A 551 -1.99 23.67 -20.44
C PRO A 551 -1.43 24.26 -19.13
N PRO A 552 -1.09 25.56 -19.03
CA PRO A 552 -0.68 26.17 -17.75
C PRO A 552 -1.75 26.05 -16.65
N LEU A 553 -3.02 26.31 -16.96
CA LEU A 553 -4.12 26.20 -15.99
C LEU A 553 -4.37 24.74 -15.55
N GLU A 554 -4.26 23.78 -16.47
CA GLU A 554 -4.32 22.35 -16.16
C GLU A 554 -3.16 21.91 -15.28
N SER A 555 -1.97 22.47 -15.53
CA SER A 555 -0.77 22.31 -14.72
C SER A 555 -1.00 22.84 -13.29
N ASP A 556 -1.53 24.05 -13.15
CA ASP A 556 -1.69 24.71 -11.85
C ASP A 556 -2.72 23.97 -11.00
N GLN A 557 -3.88 23.60 -11.56
CA GLN A 557 -4.88 22.84 -10.80
C GLN A 557 -4.34 21.47 -10.34
N GLN A 558 -3.42 20.88 -11.12
CA GLN A 558 -2.77 19.62 -10.75
C GLN A 558 -1.77 19.82 -9.62
N GLY A 559 -0.98 20.90 -9.65
CA GLY A 559 -0.11 21.28 -8.53
C GLY A 559 -0.87 21.49 -7.24
N VAL A 560 -1.99 22.23 -7.29
CA VAL A 560 -2.86 22.46 -6.13
C VAL A 560 -3.47 21.15 -5.62
N LYS A 561 -3.88 20.23 -6.52
CA LYS A 561 -4.36 18.88 -6.15
C LYS A 561 -3.30 18.08 -5.39
N ILE A 562 -2.07 18.08 -5.91
CA ILE A 562 -0.93 17.37 -5.31
C ILE A 562 -0.69 17.90 -3.90
N LEU A 563 -0.63 19.24 -3.76
CA LEU A 563 -0.41 19.89 -2.48
C LEU A 563 -1.50 19.55 -1.45
N ALA A 564 -2.78 19.62 -1.86
CA ALA A 564 -3.90 19.29 -0.99
C ALA A 564 -3.82 17.85 -0.46
N ASN A 565 -3.56 16.88 -1.35
CA ASN A 565 -3.45 15.48 -0.96
C ASN A 565 -2.22 15.21 -0.08
N ALA A 566 -1.07 15.79 -0.43
CA ALA A 566 0.19 15.62 0.29
C ALA A 566 0.12 16.13 1.73
N THR A 567 -0.60 17.24 1.97
CA THR A 567 -0.70 17.91 3.26
C THR A 567 -1.90 17.49 4.10
N SER A 568 -2.80 16.67 3.56
CA SER A 568 -3.99 16.23 4.31
C SER A 568 -3.71 15.09 5.27
N TYR A 569 -3.06 14.00 4.83
CA TYR A 569 -3.03 12.77 5.62
C TYR A 569 -1.64 12.15 5.80
N GLY A 570 -0.96 11.78 4.70
CA GLY A 570 0.21 10.89 4.76
C GLY A 570 1.37 11.42 5.62
N ILE A 571 1.58 12.74 5.61
CA ILE A 571 2.64 13.40 6.39
C ILE A 571 2.43 13.30 7.91
N PHE A 572 1.18 13.24 8.37
CA PHE A 572 0.85 13.21 9.80
C PHE A 572 0.93 11.79 10.39
N ALA A 573 0.86 10.75 9.54
CA ALA A 573 1.02 9.35 9.94
C ALA A 573 2.40 8.76 9.57
N GLU A 574 3.34 9.60 9.13
CA GLU A 574 4.66 9.17 8.66
C GLU A 574 5.51 8.56 9.78
N LEU A 575 5.84 7.28 9.63
CA LEU A 575 6.81 6.53 10.44
C LEU A 575 7.86 5.90 9.50
N ASN A 576 9.13 6.18 9.79
CA ASN A 576 10.29 5.72 9.03
C ASN A 576 10.96 4.57 9.78
N VAL A 577 11.04 3.38 9.14
CA VAL A 577 11.62 2.19 9.76
C VAL A 577 13.14 2.24 9.65
N GLU A 578 13.81 2.13 10.80
CA GLU A 578 15.26 2.02 10.93
C GLU A 578 15.65 0.62 11.43
N ASP A 579 16.61 -0.02 10.76
CA ASP A 579 17.16 -1.32 11.16
C ASP A 579 18.49 -1.20 11.92
N TYR A 580 18.57 -1.87 13.07
CA TYR A 580 19.78 -2.08 13.86
C TYR A 580 20.42 -3.43 13.58
N ARG A 581 21.74 -3.51 13.82
CA ARG A 581 22.49 -4.77 13.79
C ARG A 581 22.08 -5.70 14.93
N THR A 582 21.93 -5.14 16.14
CA THR A 582 21.59 -5.84 17.36
C THR A 582 20.28 -5.33 17.93
N ALA A 583 19.62 -6.16 18.75
CA ALA A 583 18.35 -5.78 19.35
C ALA A 583 18.55 -4.73 20.45
N LYS A 584 17.89 -3.57 20.34
CA LYS A 584 17.94 -2.46 21.29
C LYS A 584 16.74 -2.46 22.24
N PRO A 585 16.91 -1.99 23.49
CA PRO A 585 15.80 -1.90 24.44
C PRO A 585 14.82 -0.80 24.02
N MET A 586 13.54 -1.16 23.95
CA MET A 586 12.43 -0.31 23.54
C MET A 586 11.35 -0.27 24.64
N ILE A 587 10.55 0.79 24.61
CA ILE A 587 9.33 0.96 25.41
C ILE A 587 8.15 1.08 24.44
N ALA A 588 7.13 0.25 24.62
CA ALA A 588 5.90 0.31 23.85
C ALA A 588 4.78 0.95 24.68
N TYR A 589 4.07 1.90 24.07
CA TYR A 589 2.85 2.52 24.58
C TYR A 589 1.69 2.14 23.66
N GLY A 590 0.75 1.34 24.15
CA GLY A 590 -0.40 0.86 23.38
C GLY A 590 -1.74 1.39 23.91
N ALA A 591 -2.82 0.66 23.62
CA ALA A 591 -4.17 0.98 24.08
C ALA A 591 -4.33 0.99 25.61
N LYS A 592 -3.56 0.16 26.31
CA LYS A 592 -3.57 0.04 27.77
C LYS A 592 -2.71 1.11 28.42
N SER A 593 -3.07 1.52 29.63
CA SER A 593 -2.37 2.56 30.38
C SER A 593 -0.94 2.21 30.82
N GLN A 594 -0.56 0.93 30.78
CA GLN A 594 0.76 0.48 31.20
C GLN A 594 1.67 0.24 30.00
N ALA A 595 2.77 1.00 29.93
CA ALA A 595 3.84 0.75 28.98
C ALA A 595 4.62 -0.53 29.33
N PHE A 596 5.15 -1.23 28.32
CA PHE A 596 5.98 -2.42 28.52
C PHE A 596 7.31 -2.33 27.76
N LYS A 597 8.32 -3.03 28.26
CA LYS A 597 9.69 -3.03 27.71
C LYS A 597 9.95 -4.28 26.91
N PHE A 598 10.65 -4.13 25.79
CA PHE A 598 11.07 -5.24 24.94
C PHE A 598 12.40 -4.94 24.25
N LYS A 599 12.91 -5.87 23.43
CA LYS A 599 14.08 -5.65 22.58
C LYS A 599 13.69 -5.81 21.11
N SER A 600 14.17 -4.93 20.24
CA SER A 600 13.89 -4.97 18.80
C SER A 600 15.10 -4.56 17.98
N LYS A 601 15.25 -5.16 16.79
CA LYS A 601 16.19 -4.68 15.77
C LYS A 601 15.58 -3.61 14.87
N LYS A 602 14.26 -3.40 14.92
CA LYS A 602 13.57 -2.34 14.17
C LYS A 602 13.10 -1.22 15.10
N PHE A 603 13.21 0.01 14.64
CA PHE A 603 12.65 1.19 15.31
C PHE A 603 11.91 2.06 14.30
N GLU A 604 10.75 2.57 14.68
CA GLU A 604 9.94 3.45 13.85
C GLU A 604 10.15 4.88 14.31
N LYS A 605 10.95 5.62 13.55
CA LYS A 605 11.21 7.03 13.80
C LYS A 605 10.05 7.87 13.23
N PRO A 606 9.38 8.70 14.05
CA PRO A 606 8.41 9.69 13.56
C PRO A 606 8.98 10.58 12.47
N GLY A 607 8.20 10.82 11.41
CA GLY A 607 8.47 11.83 10.41
C GLY A 607 8.43 13.25 10.99
N ARG A 608 8.95 14.23 10.24
CA ARG A 608 9.11 15.62 10.72
C ARG A 608 7.79 16.22 11.23
N TYR A 609 6.69 16.01 10.51
CA TYR A 609 5.37 16.54 10.84
C TYR A 609 4.43 15.46 11.38
N PHE A 610 4.96 14.35 11.91
CA PHE A 610 4.15 13.27 12.50
C PHE A 610 3.19 13.83 13.55
N HIS A 611 1.88 13.68 13.32
CA HIS A 611 0.80 14.13 14.17
C HIS A 611 -0.32 13.06 14.19
N PRO A 612 -0.16 11.99 14.99
CA PRO A 612 -1.00 10.79 14.89
C PRO A 612 -2.48 11.04 15.19
N LEU A 613 -2.79 12.08 15.97
CA LEU A 613 -4.17 12.51 16.21
C LEU A 613 -4.86 12.90 14.90
N LEU A 614 -4.22 13.69 14.04
CA LEU A 614 -4.79 14.08 12.75
C LEU A 614 -5.01 12.86 11.85
N GLY A 615 -4.01 11.96 11.78
CA GLY A 615 -4.15 10.71 11.03
C GLY A 615 -5.35 9.86 11.47
N ALA A 616 -5.60 9.76 12.78
CA ALA A 616 -6.75 9.05 13.34
C ALA A 616 -8.08 9.76 13.06
N LEU A 617 -8.17 11.07 13.33
CA LEU A 617 -9.40 11.85 13.17
C LEU A 617 -9.85 11.92 11.71
N ILE A 618 -8.93 12.14 10.76
CA ILE A 618 -9.24 12.24 9.33
C ILE A 618 -9.86 10.94 8.82
N THR A 619 -9.24 9.80 9.14
CA THR A 619 -9.72 8.50 8.66
C THR A 619 -11.00 8.07 9.36
N GLY A 620 -11.17 8.38 10.65
CA GLY A 620 -12.44 8.19 11.37
C GLY A 620 -13.58 9.00 10.74
N ALA A 621 -13.36 10.28 10.47
CA ALA A 621 -14.33 11.16 9.82
C ALA A 621 -14.69 10.69 8.40
N ALA A 622 -13.71 10.22 7.62
CA ALA A 622 -13.97 9.65 6.30
C ALA A 622 -14.81 8.36 6.36
N ARG A 623 -14.57 7.49 7.36
CA ARG A 623 -15.43 6.31 7.60
C ARG A 623 -16.84 6.70 8.00
N LEU A 624 -17.01 7.75 8.81
CA LEU A 624 -18.32 8.32 9.15
C LEU A 624 -19.06 8.83 7.90
N MET A 625 -18.37 9.53 7.00
CA MET A 625 -18.94 10.00 5.73
C MET A 625 -19.52 8.84 4.89
N LEU A 626 -18.75 7.74 4.75
CA LEU A 626 -19.22 6.54 4.04
C LEU A 626 -20.35 5.81 4.78
N ALA A 627 -20.35 5.79 6.11
CA ALA A 627 -21.43 5.20 6.89
C ALA A 627 -22.75 5.98 6.75
N LEU A 628 -22.68 7.32 6.69
CA LEU A 628 -23.83 8.17 6.36
C LEU A 628 -24.34 7.85 4.95
N ALA A 629 -23.45 7.69 3.97
CA ALA A 629 -23.85 7.34 2.60
C ALA A 629 -24.53 5.97 2.53
N GLU A 630 -23.94 4.95 3.17
CA GLU A 630 -24.57 3.62 3.31
C GLU A 630 -25.95 3.71 3.96
N LYS A 631 -26.07 4.46 5.06
CA LYS A 631 -27.33 4.64 5.75
C LYS A 631 -28.39 5.27 4.84
N GLN A 632 -28.04 6.32 4.11
CA GLN A 632 -28.93 6.99 3.16
C GLN A 632 -29.33 6.07 2.01
N VAL A 633 -28.43 5.25 1.48
CA VAL A 633 -28.75 4.22 0.46
C VAL A 633 -29.82 3.26 0.96
N ILE A 634 -29.63 2.70 2.15
CA ILE A 634 -30.58 1.73 2.74
C ILE A 634 -31.93 2.39 3.04
N GLU A 635 -31.95 3.63 3.53
CA GLU A 635 -33.19 4.37 3.80
C GLU A 635 -34.02 4.66 2.54
N GLN A 636 -33.38 4.79 1.38
CA GLN A 636 -34.10 4.91 0.09
C GLN A 636 -34.61 3.57 -0.45
N GLY A 637 -34.39 2.46 0.27
CA GLY A 637 -34.74 1.10 -0.17
C GLY A 637 -33.87 0.62 -1.33
N LEU A 638 -32.64 1.13 -1.42
CA LEU A 638 -31.59 0.66 -2.33
C LEU A 638 -30.58 -0.21 -1.57
N ASP A 639 -29.61 -0.78 -2.29
CA ASP A 639 -28.46 -1.47 -1.71
C ASP A 639 -27.15 -0.88 -2.26
N TRP A 640 -25.98 -1.42 -1.93
CA TRP A 640 -24.69 -0.98 -2.45
C TRP A 640 -23.81 -2.17 -2.87
N ALA A 641 -22.97 -2.00 -3.88
CA ALA A 641 -22.14 -3.10 -4.39
C ALA A 641 -20.76 -3.17 -3.72
N PHE A 642 -20.08 -2.02 -3.61
CA PHE A 642 -18.77 -1.90 -2.97
C PHE A 642 -18.53 -0.47 -2.47
N CYS A 643 -17.56 -0.34 -1.56
CA CYS A 643 -16.93 0.91 -1.17
C CYS A 643 -15.41 0.81 -1.39
N ASP A 644 -14.78 1.87 -1.90
CA ASP A 644 -13.33 1.96 -2.09
C ASP A 644 -12.86 3.35 -1.68
N THR A 645 -12.42 3.45 -0.41
CA THR A 645 -11.88 4.62 0.30
C THR A 645 -12.78 5.85 0.42
N ASP A 646 -13.19 6.40 -0.71
CA ASP A 646 -13.93 7.64 -0.92
C ASP A 646 -15.11 7.45 -1.89
N SER A 647 -15.20 6.28 -2.52
CA SER A 647 -16.27 5.93 -3.44
C SER A 647 -17.25 4.92 -2.88
N ILE A 648 -18.50 5.00 -3.37
CA ILE A 648 -19.57 4.03 -3.10
C ILE A 648 -20.34 3.75 -4.40
N ALA A 649 -20.57 2.46 -4.69
CA ALA A 649 -21.40 2.03 -5.81
C ALA A 649 -22.82 1.71 -5.34
N ILE A 650 -23.76 2.64 -5.53
CA ILE A 650 -25.16 2.48 -5.15
C ILE A 650 -25.82 1.48 -6.10
N ALA A 651 -26.37 0.38 -5.60
CA ALA A 651 -26.84 -0.76 -6.38
C ALA A 651 -28.37 -0.87 -6.43
N ASN A 652 -28.88 -1.23 -7.61
CA ASN A 652 -30.28 -1.60 -7.83
C ASN A 652 -30.50 -3.11 -7.61
N ALA A 653 -30.23 -3.60 -6.40
CA ALA A 653 -30.37 -5.03 -6.08
C ALA A 653 -31.83 -5.53 -6.12
N ALA A 654 -32.80 -4.62 -5.93
CA ALA A 654 -34.23 -4.91 -5.95
C ALA A 654 -34.85 -4.89 -7.37
N ASN A 655 -34.05 -4.68 -8.43
CA ASN A 655 -34.53 -4.57 -9.83
C ASN A 655 -35.65 -3.54 -10.01
N LEU A 656 -35.54 -2.38 -9.35
CA LEU A 656 -36.47 -1.26 -9.52
C LEU A 656 -36.46 -0.78 -10.98
N PRO A 657 -37.58 -0.23 -11.47
CA PRO A 657 -37.61 0.49 -12.74
C PRO A 657 -36.50 1.55 -12.80
N LEU A 658 -35.84 1.70 -13.95
CA LEU A 658 -34.65 2.53 -14.10
C LEU A 658 -34.83 3.97 -13.58
N GLU A 659 -35.95 4.60 -13.90
CA GLU A 659 -36.23 5.98 -13.48
C GLU A 659 -36.47 6.10 -11.97
N GLU A 660 -37.07 5.07 -11.35
CA GLU A 660 -37.20 5.03 -9.88
C GLU A 660 -35.83 4.86 -9.22
N PHE A 661 -34.98 3.99 -9.77
CA PHE A 661 -33.61 3.80 -9.28
C PHE A 661 -32.79 5.09 -9.36
N LYS A 662 -32.80 5.77 -10.51
CA LYS A 662 -32.13 7.07 -10.70
C LYS A 662 -32.63 8.10 -9.68
N ALA A 663 -33.96 8.26 -9.54
CA ALA A 663 -34.53 9.24 -8.62
C ALA A 663 -34.14 8.98 -7.16
N LYS A 664 -34.14 7.72 -6.72
CA LYS A 664 -33.72 7.34 -5.36
C LYS A 664 -32.22 7.55 -5.13
N ALA A 665 -31.38 7.17 -6.09
CA ALA A 665 -29.93 7.40 -5.99
C ALA A 665 -29.58 8.89 -5.98
N LEU A 666 -30.31 9.72 -6.74
CA LEU A 666 -30.13 11.18 -6.72
C LEU A 666 -30.51 11.81 -5.38
N LYS A 667 -31.47 11.26 -4.64
CA LYS A 667 -31.74 11.71 -3.26
C LYS A 667 -30.57 11.43 -2.32
N VAL A 668 -29.92 10.27 -2.45
CA VAL A 668 -28.70 9.96 -1.69
C VAL A 668 -27.58 10.93 -2.04
N HIS A 669 -27.37 11.20 -3.33
CA HIS A 669 -26.44 12.21 -3.82
C HIS A 669 -26.73 13.58 -3.21
N ASP A 670 -27.97 14.06 -3.29
CA ASP A 670 -28.34 15.41 -2.87
C ASP A 670 -28.30 15.63 -1.35
N TRP A 671 -28.40 14.56 -0.54
CA TRP A 671 -28.29 14.64 0.92
C TRP A 671 -26.99 15.34 1.38
N PHE A 672 -25.90 15.15 0.64
CA PHE A 672 -24.57 15.69 0.95
C PHE A 672 -24.33 17.12 0.44
N ARG A 673 -25.34 17.78 -0.16
CA ARG A 673 -25.22 19.16 -0.67
C ARG A 673 -24.90 20.16 0.45
N ASP A 674 -25.60 20.05 1.57
CA ASP A 674 -25.45 20.95 2.72
C ASP A 674 -24.12 20.79 3.45
N LEU A 675 -23.35 19.74 3.14
CA LEU A 675 -22.01 19.53 3.68
C LEU A 675 -20.88 20.13 2.84
N ASN A 676 -21.16 20.76 1.70
CA ASN A 676 -20.13 21.33 0.83
C ASN A 676 -19.47 22.60 1.44
N PRO A 677 -18.21 22.56 1.88
CA PRO A 677 -17.59 23.72 2.53
C PRO A 677 -17.04 24.76 1.52
N TYR A 678 -17.10 24.48 0.22
CA TYR A 678 -16.42 25.27 -0.82
C TYR A 678 -17.29 26.39 -1.42
N GLY A 679 -18.54 26.54 -0.96
CA GLY A 679 -19.43 27.63 -1.35
C GLY A 679 -20.22 27.38 -2.65
N GLU A 680 -20.05 26.22 -3.29
CA GLU A 680 -20.89 25.79 -4.42
C GLU A 680 -22.16 25.08 -3.91
N ASP A 681 -23.31 25.37 -4.52
CA ASP A 681 -24.58 24.65 -4.27
C ASP A 681 -24.59 23.29 -4.99
N LYS A 682 -23.63 22.42 -4.65
CA LYS A 682 -23.43 21.10 -5.25
C LYS A 682 -23.12 20.06 -4.17
N SER A 683 -23.54 18.82 -4.41
CA SER A 683 -23.17 17.71 -3.55
C SER A 683 -21.66 17.45 -3.54
N ILE A 684 -21.10 17.16 -2.37
CA ILE A 684 -19.76 16.60 -2.24
C ILE A 684 -19.71 15.12 -2.63
N LEU A 685 -20.82 14.40 -2.65
CA LEU A 685 -20.88 13.04 -3.19
C LEU A 685 -21.11 13.13 -4.70
N GLN A 686 -20.06 13.11 -5.52
CA GLN A 686 -20.12 13.38 -6.94
C GLN A 686 -20.49 12.14 -7.76
N LEU A 687 -21.27 12.34 -8.83
CA LEU A 687 -21.51 11.31 -9.84
C LEU A 687 -20.29 11.16 -10.73
N GLU A 688 -19.71 9.96 -10.77
CA GLU A 688 -18.54 9.68 -11.59
C GLU A 688 -18.88 9.63 -13.09
N LYS A 689 -17.90 9.97 -13.94
CA LYS A 689 -18.08 10.03 -15.41
C LYS A 689 -18.55 8.71 -16.03
N VAL A 690 -18.29 7.60 -15.36
CA VAL A 690 -18.69 6.24 -15.80
C VAL A 690 -20.20 6.04 -15.84
N ASN A 691 -20.99 6.90 -15.18
CA ASN A 691 -22.45 6.85 -15.19
C ASN A 691 -23.08 7.52 -16.41
N PHE A 692 -22.28 8.09 -17.31
CA PHE A 692 -22.77 8.90 -18.42
C PHE A 692 -22.23 8.39 -19.77
N PRO A 693 -23.01 8.53 -20.85
CA PRO A 693 -22.52 8.42 -22.21
C PRO A 693 -21.40 9.43 -22.48
N LYS A 694 -20.50 9.07 -23.40
CA LYS A 694 -19.38 9.94 -23.79
C LYS A 694 -19.89 11.32 -24.24
N GLY A 695 -19.38 12.38 -23.61
CA GLY A 695 -19.72 13.77 -23.94
C GLY A 695 -20.97 14.32 -23.25
N ARG A 696 -21.64 13.52 -22.40
CA ARG A 696 -22.83 13.91 -21.62
C ARG A 696 -22.55 13.95 -20.11
N ASN A 697 -21.29 14.14 -19.71
CA ASN A 697 -20.91 14.11 -18.30
C ASN A 697 -21.66 15.19 -17.51
N GLY A 698 -22.37 14.78 -16.44
CA GLY A 698 -23.13 15.70 -15.59
C GLY A 698 -24.54 16.05 -16.10
N ASP A 699 -24.93 15.57 -17.28
CA ASP A 699 -26.31 15.66 -17.79
C ASP A 699 -27.16 14.58 -17.10
N LEU A 700 -27.92 14.95 -16.06
CA LEU A 700 -28.69 14.02 -15.24
C LEU A 700 -29.74 13.24 -16.05
N GLU A 701 -30.29 13.83 -17.10
CA GLU A 701 -31.24 13.17 -18.01
C GLU A 701 -30.54 12.08 -18.84
N ALA A 702 -29.24 12.22 -19.06
CA ALA A 702 -28.41 11.26 -19.78
C ALA A 702 -27.78 10.19 -18.87
N LEU A 703 -28.19 10.07 -17.60
CA LEU A 703 -27.70 9.01 -16.72
C LEU A 703 -27.96 7.63 -17.34
N ASP A 704 -26.87 6.87 -17.51
CA ASP A 704 -26.82 5.51 -18.04
C ASP A 704 -26.07 4.62 -17.03
N PRO A 705 -26.74 4.17 -15.96
CA PRO A 705 -26.12 3.40 -14.88
C PRO A 705 -25.41 2.14 -15.42
N PRO A 706 -24.08 1.97 -15.21
CA PRO A 706 -23.37 0.78 -15.63
C PRO A 706 -23.76 -0.44 -14.76
N PHE A 707 -23.49 -1.63 -15.27
CA PHE A 707 -23.42 -2.83 -14.45
C PHE A 707 -22.11 -2.88 -13.66
N CYS A 708 -22.16 -3.41 -12.45
CA CYS A 708 -21.01 -3.71 -11.61
C CYS A 708 -20.87 -5.22 -11.42
N LEU A 709 -19.64 -5.71 -11.48
CA LEU A 709 -19.23 -7.03 -10.99
C LEU A 709 -18.04 -6.85 -10.04
N ALA A 710 -18.24 -7.11 -8.75
CA ALA A 710 -17.22 -6.99 -7.72
C ALA A 710 -16.83 -8.36 -7.15
N ILE A 711 -15.54 -8.63 -7.00
CA ILE A 711 -15.01 -9.90 -6.46
C ILE A 711 -14.69 -9.73 -4.98
N SER A 712 -13.82 -8.77 -4.66
CA SER A 712 -13.37 -8.44 -3.30
C SER A 712 -12.99 -6.96 -3.24
N ALA A 713 -12.60 -6.46 -2.07
CA ALA A 713 -12.08 -5.11 -1.90
C ALA A 713 -11.03 -4.81 -2.99
N LYS A 714 -11.20 -3.68 -3.66
CA LYS A 714 -10.37 -3.20 -4.77
C LYS A 714 -10.34 -4.10 -6.02
N ARG A 715 -11.17 -5.13 -6.16
CA ARG A 715 -11.28 -5.97 -7.37
C ARG A 715 -12.69 -5.91 -7.92
N TYR A 716 -12.95 -4.97 -8.82
CA TYR A 716 -14.26 -4.75 -9.44
C TYR A 716 -14.15 -4.22 -10.87
N VAL A 717 -15.25 -4.35 -11.62
CA VAL A 717 -15.42 -3.81 -12.96
C VAL A 717 -16.80 -3.18 -13.14
N LEU A 718 -16.84 -2.03 -13.82
CA LEU A 718 -18.04 -1.32 -14.26
C LEU A 718 -18.13 -1.37 -15.80
N PHE A 719 -19.26 -1.79 -16.34
CA PHE A 719 -19.43 -2.01 -17.78
C PHE A 719 -20.88 -1.79 -18.24
N ASN A 720 -21.07 -1.48 -19.52
CA ASN A 720 -22.38 -1.57 -20.18
C ASN A 720 -22.37 -2.74 -21.17
N ARG A 721 -23.52 -3.04 -21.78
CA ARG A 721 -23.63 -4.00 -22.88
C ARG A 721 -23.97 -3.29 -24.19
N HIS A 722 -23.28 -3.66 -25.27
CA HIS A 722 -23.60 -3.24 -26.63
C HIS A 722 -23.72 -4.49 -27.49
N ASP A 723 -24.88 -4.73 -28.11
CA ASP A 723 -25.21 -5.95 -28.85
C ASP A 723 -24.90 -7.26 -28.07
N GLY A 724 -25.12 -7.23 -26.75
CA GLY A 724 -24.83 -8.34 -25.84
C GLY A 724 -23.37 -8.47 -25.39
N ALA A 725 -22.42 -7.76 -26.01
CA ALA A 725 -21.01 -7.79 -25.61
C ALA A 725 -20.70 -6.76 -24.50
N PRO A 726 -19.83 -7.10 -23.52
CA PRO A 726 -19.45 -6.16 -22.47
C PRO A 726 -18.53 -5.07 -22.99
N VAL A 727 -18.88 -3.81 -22.68
CA VAL A 727 -18.07 -2.62 -22.93
C VAL A 727 -17.61 -2.07 -21.59
N ILE A 728 -16.33 -2.26 -21.26
CA ILE A 728 -15.75 -1.82 -19.99
C ILE A 728 -15.70 -0.29 -19.92
N ARG A 729 -16.27 0.26 -18.84
CA ARG A 729 -16.23 1.70 -18.51
C ARG A 729 -15.13 2.02 -17.52
N LYS A 730 -14.94 1.16 -16.51
CA LYS A 730 -13.89 1.26 -15.50
C LYS A 730 -13.58 -0.12 -14.96
N ALA A 731 -12.31 -0.43 -14.71
CA ALA A 731 -11.89 -1.68 -14.10
C ALA A 731 -10.75 -1.44 -13.12
N SER A 732 -10.64 -2.31 -12.12
CA SER A 732 -9.49 -2.34 -11.23
C SER A 732 -8.43 -3.34 -11.71
N GLY A 733 -7.17 -2.93 -11.70
CA GLY A 733 -6.00 -3.79 -11.93
C GLY A 733 -5.39 -4.36 -10.65
N HIS A 734 -6.07 -4.23 -9.51
CA HIS A 734 -5.51 -4.65 -8.22
C HIS A 734 -5.16 -6.15 -8.21
N GLY A 735 -3.97 -6.47 -7.70
CA GLY A 735 -3.43 -7.83 -7.71
C GLY A 735 -2.92 -8.33 -9.07
N LEU A 736 -2.88 -7.48 -10.11
CA LEU A 736 -2.33 -7.81 -11.43
C LEU A 736 -1.08 -6.98 -11.78
N GLY A 737 -0.83 -5.88 -11.06
CA GLY A 737 0.22 -4.90 -11.40
C GLY A 737 1.65 -5.44 -11.28
N HIS A 738 1.87 -6.51 -10.53
CA HIS A 738 3.17 -7.16 -10.36
C HIS A 738 3.58 -8.02 -11.56
N LEU A 739 2.69 -8.34 -12.49
CA LEU A 739 2.99 -9.19 -13.65
C LEU A 739 3.37 -8.37 -14.88
N LEU A 740 4.33 -8.86 -15.66
CA LEU A 740 4.55 -8.40 -17.03
C LEU A 740 3.30 -8.65 -17.88
N ALA A 741 3.11 -7.85 -18.93
CA ALA A 741 2.03 -8.12 -19.87
C ALA A 741 2.30 -9.44 -20.62
N PRO A 742 1.29 -10.31 -20.80
CA PRO A 742 1.45 -11.57 -21.53
C PRO A 742 1.73 -11.36 -23.03
N TYR A 743 1.39 -10.19 -23.57
CA TYR A 743 1.61 -9.81 -24.95
C TYR A 743 1.82 -8.30 -25.08
N ASP A 744 2.36 -7.86 -26.20
CA ASP A 744 2.65 -6.45 -26.45
C ASP A 744 1.38 -5.65 -26.77
N GLU A 745 1.26 -4.47 -26.15
CA GLU A 745 0.27 -3.44 -26.49
C GLU A 745 1.04 -2.16 -26.82
N PRO A 746 0.80 -1.51 -27.99
CA PRO A 746 1.50 -0.27 -28.34
C PRO A 746 1.40 0.77 -27.21
N ALA A 747 2.53 1.37 -26.83
CA ALA A 747 2.61 2.24 -25.65
C ALA A 747 1.61 3.40 -25.68
N LYS A 748 1.34 3.97 -26.86
CA LYS A 748 0.33 5.02 -27.04
C LYS A 748 -1.09 4.53 -26.77
N GLU A 749 -1.46 3.36 -27.30
CA GLU A 749 -2.79 2.78 -27.09
C GLU A 749 -2.99 2.38 -25.63
N ARG A 750 -1.99 1.75 -25.03
CA ARG A 750 -1.96 1.40 -23.60
C ARG A 750 -2.23 2.62 -22.72
N ARG A 751 -1.52 3.74 -22.97
CA ARG A 751 -1.69 4.99 -22.21
C ARG A 751 -3.10 5.56 -22.35
N LEU A 752 -3.64 5.62 -23.58
CA LEU A 752 -5.00 6.09 -23.83
C LEU A 752 -6.05 5.20 -23.16
N ARG A 753 -5.83 3.89 -23.16
CA ARG A 753 -6.71 2.90 -22.53
C ARG A 753 -6.70 3.04 -21.01
N ILE A 754 -5.53 3.07 -20.37
CA ILE A 754 -5.41 3.27 -18.91
C ILE A 754 -6.08 4.58 -18.50
N LYS A 755 -5.89 5.68 -19.25
CA LYS A 755 -6.55 6.97 -18.97
C LYS A 755 -8.08 6.88 -19.07
N ARG A 756 -8.62 6.01 -19.94
CA ARG A 756 -10.06 5.87 -20.18
C ARG A 756 -10.74 4.91 -19.21
N ILE A 757 -10.15 3.73 -18.96
CA ILE A 757 -10.79 2.63 -18.22
C ILE A 757 -10.05 2.20 -16.95
N GLY A 758 -8.83 2.69 -16.71
CA GLY A 758 -8.01 2.38 -15.54
C GLY A 758 -7.02 1.22 -15.70
N VAL A 759 -7.12 0.40 -16.75
CA VAL A 759 -6.30 -0.81 -16.95
C VAL A 759 -5.79 -0.96 -18.39
N PRO A 760 -4.66 -1.65 -18.64
CA PRO A 760 -4.18 -2.00 -19.99
C PRO A 760 -5.03 -3.11 -20.64
N LEU A 761 -4.81 -3.39 -21.92
CA LEU A 761 -5.65 -4.30 -22.72
C LEU A 761 -5.74 -5.71 -22.13
N TRP A 762 -4.62 -6.31 -21.73
CA TRP A 762 -4.62 -7.68 -21.19
C TRP A 762 -5.44 -7.83 -19.90
N GLN A 763 -5.49 -6.77 -19.08
CA GLN A 763 -6.32 -6.75 -17.88
C GLN A 763 -7.80 -6.52 -18.23
N GLU A 764 -8.10 -5.72 -19.26
CA GLU A 764 -9.45 -5.59 -19.80
C GLU A 764 -9.98 -6.94 -20.32
N ASP A 765 -9.13 -7.71 -21.01
CA ASP A 765 -9.49 -9.03 -21.54
C ASP A 765 -9.76 -10.06 -20.43
N ILE A 766 -8.99 -10.02 -19.33
CA ILE A 766 -9.29 -10.78 -18.12
C ILE A 766 -10.69 -10.44 -17.62
N TRP A 767 -11.01 -9.15 -17.46
CA TRP A 767 -12.33 -8.75 -16.98
C TRP A 767 -13.47 -9.15 -17.92
N LYS A 768 -13.26 -9.09 -19.24
CA LYS A 768 -14.24 -9.59 -20.21
C LYS A 768 -14.48 -11.09 -20.06
N GLU A 769 -13.44 -11.88 -19.85
CA GLU A 769 -13.57 -13.32 -19.60
C GLU A 769 -14.25 -13.62 -18.26
N ILE A 770 -14.01 -12.80 -17.23
CA ILE A 770 -14.73 -12.90 -15.94
C ILE A 770 -16.22 -12.58 -16.10
N ILE A 771 -16.56 -11.54 -16.86
CA ILE A 771 -17.96 -11.20 -17.17
C ILE A 771 -18.63 -12.32 -17.97
N ARG A 772 -17.94 -12.86 -18.99
CA ARG A 772 -18.45 -14.02 -19.75
C ARG A 772 -18.69 -15.23 -18.86
N ALA A 773 -17.77 -15.54 -17.94
CA ALA A 773 -17.97 -16.61 -16.97
C ALA A 773 -19.22 -16.32 -16.13
N ALA A 774 -19.34 -15.12 -15.56
CA ALA A 774 -20.48 -14.70 -14.76
C ALA A 774 -21.84 -14.77 -15.49
N ASP A 775 -21.86 -14.55 -16.80
CA ASP A 775 -23.05 -14.66 -17.66
C ASP A 775 -23.38 -16.12 -18.08
N SER A 776 -22.48 -17.07 -17.82
CA SER A 776 -22.66 -18.48 -18.17
C SER A 776 -23.31 -19.31 -17.05
N ASP A 777 -23.61 -20.57 -17.34
CA ASP A 777 -24.03 -21.57 -16.34
C ASP A 777 -22.88 -22.04 -15.42
N ALA A 778 -21.63 -21.68 -15.74
CA ALA A 778 -20.43 -22.02 -14.98
C ALA A 778 -19.63 -20.76 -14.56
N PRO A 779 -20.16 -19.91 -13.65
CA PRO A 779 -19.54 -18.63 -13.24
C PRO A 779 -18.23 -18.75 -12.44
N ASP A 780 -17.90 -19.95 -11.97
CA ASP A 780 -16.62 -20.26 -11.33
C ASP A 780 -15.55 -20.70 -12.33
N GLN A 781 -15.89 -20.87 -13.61
CA GLN A 781 -15.00 -21.41 -14.64
C GLN A 781 -14.63 -20.33 -15.68
N THR A 782 -13.44 -19.77 -15.53
CA THR A 782 -12.80 -18.91 -16.54
C THR A 782 -11.95 -19.75 -17.50
N ARG A 783 -11.73 -19.24 -18.70
CA ARG A 783 -10.89 -19.85 -19.74
C ARG A 783 -9.54 -19.16 -19.87
N PHE A 784 -8.97 -18.67 -18.77
CA PHE A 784 -7.69 -17.96 -18.79
C PHE A 784 -6.55 -18.80 -19.39
N MET A 785 -6.61 -20.14 -19.25
CA MET A 785 -5.64 -21.06 -19.84
C MET A 785 -5.72 -21.14 -21.36
N ASP A 786 -6.90 -20.86 -21.94
CA ASP A 786 -7.16 -20.96 -23.38
C ASP A 786 -7.12 -19.60 -24.09
N MET A 787 -6.90 -18.52 -23.32
CA MET A 787 -6.78 -17.17 -23.87
C MET A 787 -5.48 -17.04 -24.67
N ALA A 788 -5.59 -16.51 -25.89
CA ALA A 788 -4.43 -16.26 -26.74
C ALA A 788 -3.41 -15.33 -26.04
N GLY A 789 -2.15 -15.75 -26.02
CA GLY A 789 -1.03 -15.03 -25.39
C GLY A 789 -0.86 -15.32 -23.90
N PHE A 790 -1.80 -16.02 -23.24
CA PHE A 790 -1.70 -16.34 -21.81
C PHE A 790 -0.92 -17.63 -21.52
N GLU A 791 -0.44 -18.32 -22.54
CA GLU A 791 0.47 -19.47 -22.45
C GLU A 791 1.89 -19.09 -22.02
N VAL A 792 2.28 -17.82 -22.14
CA VAL A 792 3.62 -17.34 -21.75
C VAL A 792 3.82 -17.35 -20.23
N LEU A 793 5.07 -17.45 -19.80
CA LEU A 793 5.45 -17.54 -18.38
C LEU A 793 4.95 -16.33 -17.59
N ALA A 794 4.33 -16.58 -16.42
CA ALA A 794 4.03 -15.54 -15.45
C ALA A 794 5.32 -15.05 -14.80
N ALA A 795 5.66 -13.78 -15.06
CA ALA A 795 6.90 -13.16 -14.61
C ALA A 795 6.63 -11.79 -14.00
N SER A 796 7.31 -11.51 -12.90
CA SER A 796 7.28 -10.23 -12.20
C SER A 796 8.62 -9.53 -12.31
N PRO A 797 8.66 -8.31 -12.88
CA PRO A 797 9.91 -7.58 -13.02
C PRO A 797 10.28 -6.95 -11.67
N TYR A 798 11.53 -7.07 -11.27
CA TYR A 798 12.07 -6.33 -10.14
C TYR A 798 13.48 -5.83 -10.44
N ALA A 799 14.01 -4.95 -9.62
CA ALA A 799 15.40 -4.50 -9.73
C ALA A 799 16.16 -4.87 -8.45
N ALA A 800 17.46 -5.13 -8.56
CA ALA A 800 18.34 -5.38 -7.42
C ALA A 800 18.62 -4.09 -6.61
N THR A 801 17.57 -3.49 -6.03
CA THR A 801 17.56 -2.18 -5.34
C THR A 801 18.18 -2.21 -3.95
N THR A 802 18.26 -3.39 -3.34
CA THR A 802 18.91 -3.63 -2.04
C THR A 802 19.95 -4.74 -2.15
N PRO A 803 20.96 -4.77 -1.27
CA PRO A 803 21.88 -5.90 -1.17
C PRO A 803 21.15 -7.22 -0.94
N GLU A 804 19.98 -7.20 -0.29
CA GLU A 804 19.22 -8.41 0.00
C GLU A 804 18.60 -9.05 -1.24
N LEU A 805 18.06 -8.23 -2.13
CA LEU A 805 17.55 -8.67 -3.43
C LEU A 805 18.66 -9.14 -4.37
N LEU A 806 19.83 -8.48 -4.33
CA LEU A 806 20.99 -8.89 -5.13
C LEU A 806 21.53 -10.26 -4.71
N ARG A 807 21.45 -10.62 -3.41
CA ARG A 807 21.93 -11.92 -2.89
C ARG A 807 21.29 -13.13 -3.55
N TRP A 808 20.10 -13.00 -4.14
CA TRP A 808 19.47 -14.07 -4.91
C TRP A 808 20.33 -14.53 -6.09
N PHE A 809 21.20 -13.65 -6.58
CA PHE A 809 22.12 -13.90 -7.67
C PHE A 809 23.56 -14.18 -7.19
N ASP A 810 23.84 -14.34 -5.89
CA ASP A 810 25.20 -14.62 -5.41
C ASP A 810 25.75 -15.89 -6.08
N GLY A 811 25.00 -16.99 -6.01
CA GLY A 811 25.40 -18.24 -6.63
C GLY A 811 25.38 -18.23 -8.17
N TYR A 812 24.54 -17.38 -8.78
CA TYR A 812 24.61 -17.12 -10.23
C TYR A 812 25.92 -16.41 -10.55
N ASN A 813 26.23 -15.34 -9.83
CA ASN A 813 27.42 -14.52 -10.01
C ASN A 813 28.71 -15.31 -9.77
N ASP A 814 28.75 -16.21 -8.78
CA ASP A 814 29.92 -17.05 -8.48
C ASP A 814 30.32 -17.97 -9.65
N ARG A 815 29.36 -18.35 -10.50
CA ARG A 815 29.59 -19.21 -11.67
C ARG A 815 29.94 -18.44 -12.95
N HIS A 816 29.78 -17.13 -12.94
CA HIS A 816 29.97 -16.28 -14.11
C HIS A 816 31.25 -15.46 -13.97
N LYS A 817 31.89 -15.19 -15.11
CA LYS A 817 33.12 -14.38 -15.12
C LYS A 817 32.79 -12.91 -14.81
N ASP A 818 33.81 -12.16 -14.40
CA ASP A 818 33.67 -10.71 -14.25
C ASP A 818 33.23 -10.09 -15.58
N GLY A 819 32.10 -9.40 -15.57
CA GLY A 819 31.43 -8.88 -16.77
C GLY A 819 30.21 -9.67 -17.24
N GLU A 820 29.86 -10.79 -16.60
CA GLU A 820 28.62 -11.56 -16.82
C GLU A 820 27.75 -11.62 -15.56
N LYS A 821 28.21 -10.97 -14.48
CA LYS A 821 27.56 -10.92 -13.17
C LYS A 821 26.48 -9.85 -13.12
N VAL A 822 25.35 -10.17 -12.51
CA VAL A 822 24.32 -9.21 -12.12
C VAL A 822 24.90 -8.22 -11.11
N PHE A 823 24.55 -6.95 -11.28
CA PHE A 823 25.12 -5.83 -10.52
C PHE A 823 24.00 -4.98 -9.89
N PRO A 824 24.25 -4.21 -8.81
CA PRO A 824 23.24 -3.39 -8.14
C PRO A 824 22.36 -2.58 -9.10
N PHE A 825 21.07 -2.46 -8.77
CA PHE A 825 20.02 -1.83 -9.58
C PHE A 825 19.72 -2.49 -10.94
N GLY A 826 20.38 -3.60 -11.29
CA GLY A 826 20.05 -4.35 -12.49
C GLY A 826 18.61 -4.87 -12.47
N PHE A 827 17.94 -4.85 -13.62
CA PHE A 827 16.60 -5.43 -13.80
C PHE A 827 16.69 -6.96 -13.82
N LEU A 828 15.71 -7.63 -13.22
CA LEU A 828 15.64 -9.09 -13.00
C LEU A 828 14.18 -9.56 -13.06
N LEU A 829 13.98 -10.88 -13.13
CA LEU A 829 12.66 -11.51 -13.15
C LEU A 829 12.49 -12.46 -11.96
N SER A 830 11.38 -12.30 -11.25
CA SER A 830 10.82 -13.33 -10.37
C SER A 830 9.78 -14.11 -11.17
N LEU A 831 9.88 -15.43 -11.19
CA LEU A 831 8.94 -16.29 -11.93
C LEU A 831 8.01 -16.99 -10.93
N GLN A 832 6.92 -17.59 -11.43
CA GLN A 832 6.02 -18.36 -10.56
C GLN A 832 6.20 -19.87 -10.78
N SER A 833 6.42 -20.61 -9.71
CA SER A 833 6.48 -22.07 -9.74
C SER A 833 5.09 -22.72 -9.64
N LYS A 834 4.95 -23.87 -10.31
CA LYS A 834 3.86 -24.83 -10.10
C LYS A 834 3.99 -25.44 -8.71
N SER A 835 2.86 -25.84 -8.15
CA SER A 835 2.84 -26.60 -6.91
C SER A 835 3.49 -27.97 -7.08
N ARG A 836 3.94 -28.60 -5.99
CA ARG A 836 4.52 -29.96 -6.07
C ARG A 836 3.58 -30.97 -6.73
N ILE A 837 2.28 -30.88 -6.47
CA ILE A 837 1.30 -31.79 -7.07
C ILE A 837 1.23 -31.59 -8.60
N GLU A 838 1.34 -30.36 -9.07
CA GLU A 838 1.34 -30.06 -10.51
C GLU A 838 2.66 -30.52 -11.15
N MET A 839 3.80 -30.24 -10.52
CA MET A 839 5.11 -30.70 -11.01
C MET A 839 5.16 -32.23 -11.11
N ALA A 840 4.61 -32.95 -10.12
CA ALA A 840 4.53 -34.41 -10.13
C ALA A 840 3.74 -34.97 -11.31
N LYS A 841 2.77 -34.22 -11.85
CA LYS A 841 2.00 -34.66 -13.03
C LYS A 841 2.82 -34.52 -14.30
N ASP A 842 3.62 -33.48 -14.39
CA ASP A 842 4.45 -33.21 -15.56
C ASP A 842 5.68 -34.12 -15.56
N GLU A 843 6.34 -34.27 -14.41
CA GLU A 843 7.58 -35.06 -14.23
C GLU A 843 7.57 -35.81 -12.88
N PRO A 844 6.92 -36.99 -12.81
CA PRO A 844 6.74 -37.75 -11.55
C PRO A 844 8.06 -38.11 -10.85
N GLU A 845 9.10 -38.40 -11.62
CA GLU A 845 10.41 -38.82 -11.10
C GLU A 845 11.20 -37.65 -10.51
N ALA A 846 10.95 -36.42 -10.92
CA ALA A 846 11.77 -35.28 -10.51
C ALA A 846 11.60 -34.86 -9.05
N LEU A 847 10.44 -35.18 -8.44
CA LEU A 847 10.21 -34.97 -7.00
C LEU A 847 10.81 -36.08 -6.13
N SER A 848 11.38 -37.13 -6.73
CA SER A 848 12.15 -38.13 -5.98
C SER A 848 13.54 -37.61 -5.57
N ASP A 849 14.03 -36.54 -6.21
CA ASP A 849 15.25 -35.85 -5.79
C ASP A 849 15.04 -35.18 -4.42
N ASP A 850 15.88 -35.54 -3.45
CA ASP A 850 15.89 -34.99 -2.09
C ASP A 850 15.90 -33.45 -2.08
N LEU A 851 16.45 -32.82 -3.11
CA LEU A 851 16.50 -31.38 -3.30
C LEU A 851 15.10 -30.75 -3.41
N TRP A 852 14.18 -31.39 -4.14
CA TRP A 852 12.84 -30.88 -4.46
C TRP A 852 11.72 -31.45 -3.58
N GLN A 853 11.99 -32.53 -2.84
CA GLN A 853 11.02 -33.17 -1.94
C GLN A 853 10.45 -32.20 -0.87
N ARG A 854 11.27 -31.28 -0.34
CA ARG A 854 10.95 -30.52 0.88
C ARG A 854 10.10 -29.27 0.65
N ARG A 855 10.25 -28.59 -0.48
CA ARG A 855 9.52 -27.35 -0.81
C ARG A 855 9.61 -27.03 -2.30
N GLU A 856 8.65 -26.25 -2.76
CA GLU A 856 8.58 -25.73 -4.13
C GLU A 856 9.80 -24.87 -4.48
N PRO A 857 10.21 -24.84 -5.76
CA PRO A 857 11.26 -23.93 -6.22
C PRO A 857 10.87 -22.47 -6.02
N ARG A 858 11.86 -21.62 -5.79
CA ARG A 858 11.72 -20.15 -5.76
C ARG A 858 12.43 -19.54 -6.98
N PRO A 859 11.79 -19.56 -8.17
CA PRO A 859 12.47 -19.28 -9.41
C PRO A 859 12.78 -17.79 -9.60
N ALA A 860 14.04 -17.50 -9.93
CA ALA A 860 14.51 -16.21 -10.43
C ALA A 860 15.18 -16.40 -11.79
N ALA A 861 15.24 -15.34 -12.58
CA ALA A 861 15.96 -15.32 -13.85
C ALA A 861 16.54 -13.93 -14.13
N PRO A 862 17.64 -13.84 -14.90
CA PRO A 862 18.05 -12.58 -15.51
C PRO A 862 16.91 -11.88 -16.25
N PHE A 863 17.02 -10.58 -16.46
CA PHE A 863 16.02 -9.85 -17.22
C PHE A 863 16.04 -10.21 -18.70
N PHE A 864 14.83 -10.44 -19.22
CA PHE A 864 14.54 -10.53 -20.64
C PHE A 864 13.34 -9.66 -20.95
N LYS A 865 13.34 -9.02 -22.12
CA LYS A 865 12.22 -8.16 -22.56
C LYS A 865 10.91 -8.95 -22.63
N HIS A 866 10.95 -10.16 -23.16
CA HIS A 866 9.81 -11.06 -23.21
C HIS A 866 10.01 -12.21 -22.22
N ALA A 867 9.02 -12.45 -21.37
CA ALA A 867 9.09 -13.47 -20.32
C ALA A 867 9.35 -14.89 -20.87
N ILE A 868 8.96 -15.14 -22.12
CA ILE A 868 9.21 -16.42 -22.80
C ILE A 868 10.70 -16.70 -23.01
N ASP A 869 11.52 -15.67 -23.17
CA ASP A 869 12.97 -15.81 -23.38
C ASP A 869 13.68 -16.22 -22.09
N ALA A 870 13.10 -15.88 -20.92
CA ALA A 870 13.61 -16.28 -19.62
C ALA A 870 13.43 -17.77 -19.30
N LYS A 871 12.68 -18.50 -20.14
CA LYS A 871 12.23 -19.88 -19.91
C LYS A 871 13.35 -20.86 -19.57
N ASN A 872 14.51 -20.74 -20.23
CA ASN A 872 15.65 -21.63 -20.04
C ASN A 872 16.74 -21.05 -19.11
N HIS A 873 16.46 -19.91 -18.47
CA HIS A 873 17.38 -19.20 -17.60
C HIS A 873 16.91 -19.14 -16.14
N ALA A 874 15.82 -19.85 -15.82
CA ALA A 874 15.27 -19.93 -14.48
C ALA A 874 16.14 -20.80 -13.56
N PHE A 875 16.37 -20.33 -12.33
CA PHE A 875 17.06 -21.07 -11.28
C PHE A 875 16.42 -20.81 -9.91
N ASP A 876 16.61 -21.71 -8.95
CA ASP A 876 16.12 -21.53 -7.58
C ASP A 876 17.03 -20.53 -6.84
N ARG A 877 16.47 -19.39 -6.43
CA ARG A 877 17.20 -18.29 -5.81
C ARG A 877 17.85 -18.60 -4.45
N GLU A 878 17.53 -19.74 -3.85
CA GLU A 878 18.09 -20.16 -2.55
C GLU A 878 19.00 -21.39 -2.66
N ARG A 879 18.73 -22.29 -3.61
CA ARG A 879 19.54 -23.50 -3.85
C ARG A 879 20.55 -23.32 -4.96
N ASN A 880 20.37 -22.30 -5.81
CA ASN A 880 21.20 -22.00 -6.97
C ASN A 880 21.16 -23.09 -8.07
N GLU A 881 20.12 -23.92 -8.10
CA GLU A 881 19.95 -25.00 -9.08
C GLU A 881 19.04 -24.59 -10.24
N PRO A 882 19.31 -25.00 -11.49
CA PRO A 882 18.41 -24.75 -12.62
C PRO A 882 17.01 -25.32 -12.39
N ILE A 883 15.99 -24.62 -12.88
CA ILE A 883 14.59 -25.05 -12.78
C ILE A 883 14.06 -25.40 -14.18
N PRO A 884 13.50 -26.60 -14.39
CA PRO A 884 12.84 -26.94 -15.64
C PRO A 884 11.68 -26.00 -15.96
N SER A 885 11.61 -25.53 -17.20
CA SER A 885 10.53 -24.65 -17.63
C SER A 885 9.13 -25.26 -17.52
N SER A 886 9.03 -26.58 -17.57
CA SER A 886 7.79 -27.34 -17.34
C SER A 886 7.23 -27.07 -15.94
N TRP A 887 8.05 -26.67 -14.96
CA TRP A 887 7.64 -26.42 -13.58
C TRP A 887 7.21 -24.98 -13.33
N LEU A 888 7.28 -24.11 -14.33
CA LEU A 888 6.87 -22.71 -14.21
C LEU A 888 5.39 -22.55 -14.62
N LYS A 889 4.69 -21.61 -13.99
CA LYS A 889 3.31 -21.27 -14.35
C LYS A 889 3.28 -20.35 -15.56
N SER A 890 2.32 -20.59 -16.45
CA SER A 890 1.90 -19.59 -17.44
C SER A 890 1.06 -18.49 -16.78
N HIS A 891 0.84 -17.39 -17.49
CA HIS A 891 -0.10 -16.34 -17.09
C HIS A 891 -1.49 -16.89 -16.83
N GLY A 892 -2.03 -17.67 -17.77
CA GLY A 892 -3.34 -18.30 -17.63
C GLY A 892 -3.44 -19.15 -16.36
N ARG A 893 -2.35 -19.85 -16.00
CA ARG A 893 -2.34 -20.71 -14.81
C ARG A 893 -2.24 -19.92 -13.53
N SER A 894 -1.41 -18.89 -13.50
CA SER A 894 -1.24 -17.97 -12.37
C SER A 894 -2.57 -17.31 -11.98
N LEU A 895 -3.38 -16.96 -12.98
CA LEU A 895 -4.59 -16.17 -12.80
C LEU A 895 -5.87 -16.99 -12.63
N VAL A 896 -5.81 -18.32 -12.68
CA VAL A 896 -6.99 -19.22 -12.65
C VAL A 896 -7.91 -19.03 -11.44
N ARG A 897 -7.41 -18.43 -10.35
CA ARG A 897 -8.19 -18.11 -9.13
C ARG A 897 -8.43 -16.61 -8.92
N TYR A 898 -8.04 -15.75 -9.86
CA TYR A 898 -8.17 -14.30 -9.72
C TYR A 898 -9.63 -13.87 -9.48
N HIS A 899 -10.58 -14.47 -10.20
CA HIS A 899 -12.02 -14.21 -10.08
C HIS A 899 -12.69 -14.85 -8.85
N LEU A 900 -11.94 -15.71 -8.14
CA LEU A 900 -12.39 -16.43 -6.94
C LEU A 900 -11.74 -15.88 -5.66
N HIS A 901 -10.98 -14.77 -5.75
CA HIS A 901 -10.31 -14.17 -4.61
C HIS A 901 -11.30 -13.93 -3.46
N GLN A 902 -10.97 -14.40 -2.25
CA GLN A 902 -11.85 -14.30 -1.08
C GLN A 902 -12.04 -12.84 -0.61
N GLU A 903 -13.17 -12.58 0.05
CA GLU A 903 -13.44 -11.37 0.83
C GLU A 903 -13.58 -11.80 2.29
N SER A 904 -12.46 -12.20 2.87
CA SER A 904 -12.40 -12.92 4.14
C SER A 904 -12.86 -12.11 5.34
N LYS A 905 -12.99 -10.79 5.19
CA LYS A 905 -13.50 -9.90 6.23
C LYS A 905 -15.01 -10.05 6.46
N PHE A 906 -15.71 -10.77 5.58
CA PHE A 906 -17.16 -10.96 5.59
C PHE A 906 -17.54 -12.45 5.55
N TRP A 907 -18.74 -12.77 6.05
CA TRP A 907 -19.43 -14.03 5.78
C TRP A 907 -20.06 -13.99 4.38
N GLY A 908 -20.03 -15.11 3.65
CA GLY A 908 -20.39 -15.15 2.23
C GLY A 908 -19.21 -14.84 1.29
N GLY A 909 -18.04 -14.54 1.85
CA GLY A 909 -16.85 -14.09 1.13
C GLY A 909 -15.92 -15.22 0.67
N GLU A 910 -16.29 -16.48 0.85
CA GLU A 910 -15.48 -17.62 0.44
C GLU A 910 -15.39 -17.76 -1.10
N TYR A 911 -14.48 -18.61 -1.59
CA TYR A 911 -14.19 -18.71 -3.02
C TYR A 911 -15.37 -19.23 -3.85
N ASP A 912 -16.23 -20.07 -3.28
CA ASP A 912 -17.42 -20.68 -3.89
C ASP A 912 -18.73 -19.91 -3.57
N GLN A 913 -18.64 -18.82 -2.82
CA GLN A 913 -19.78 -18.03 -2.38
C GLN A 913 -19.96 -16.75 -3.21
N ARG A 914 -21.22 -16.32 -3.34
CA ARG A 914 -21.67 -15.16 -4.12
C ARG A 914 -22.93 -14.54 -3.52
N GLY A 915 -23.16 -13.28 -3.84
CA GLY A 915 -24.32 -12.50 -3.39
C GLY A 915 -23.99 -11.51 -2.28
N PRO A 916 -25.04 -11.01 -1.59
CA PRO A 916 -24.88 -10.09 -0.47
C PRO A 916 -24.06 -10.70 0.66
N LEU A 917 -23.03 -9.97 1.08
CA LEU A 917 -22.12 -10.33 2.14
C LEU A 917 -22.66 -9.87 3.49
N ARG A 918 -22.27 -10.56 4.56
CA ARG A 918 -22.64 -10.20 5.94
C ARG A 918 -21.39 -9.90 6.75
N ARG A 919 -21.41 -8.81 7.53
CA ARG A 919 -20.31 -8.46 8.44
C ARG A 919 -20.05 -9.61 9.41
N ARG A 920 -18.78 -9.89 9.70
CA ARG A 920 -18.41 -10.90 10.69
C ARG A 920 -18.68 -10.38 12.10
N HIS A 921 -18.95 -11.29 13.03
CA HIS A 921 -18.90 -11.01 14.46
C HIS A 921 -17.58 -11.49 15.02
N VAL A 922 -16.74 -10.55 15.44
CA VAL A 922 -15.43 -10.83 16.02
C VAL A 922 -15.49 -10.66 17.55
N HIS A 923 -15.09 -11.69 18.27
CA HIS A 923 -14.76 -11.62 19.69
C HIS A 923 -13.25 -11.41 19.87
N ALA A 924 -12.86 -10.29 20.48
CA ALA A 924 -11.47 -9.98 20.75
C ALA A 924 -10.93 -10.86 21.88
N LEU A 925 -10.01 -11.79 21.55
CA LEU A 925 -9.35 -12.63 22.54
C LEU A 925 -8.29 -11.86 23.33
N SER A 926 -7.50 -11.07 22.62
CA SER A 926 -6.41 -10.24 23.15
C SER A 926 -6.02 -9.17 22.14
N LEU A 927 -5.35 -8.13 22.63
CA LEU A 927 -4.81 -7.03 21.82
C LEU A 927 -3.33 -7.29 21.51
N GLN A 928 -2.99 -7.33 20.22
CA GLN A 928 -1.63 -7.50 19.71
C GLN A 928 -1.06 -6.13 19.29
N PRO A 929 -0.02 -5.61 19.97
CA PRO A 929 0.64 -4.38 19.55
C PRO A 929 1.40 -4.58 18.23
N ILE A 930 1.23 -3.64 17.30
CA ILE A 930 1.93 -3.62 16.01
C ILE A 930 2.51 -2.24 15.70
N GLY A 931 3.55 -2.23 14.86
CA GLY A 931 4.14 -1.05 14.24
C GLY A 931 3.49 -0.73 12.89
N LYS A 932 4.27 -0.23 11.93
CA LYS A 932 3.89 0.07 10.54
C LYS A 932 3.19 -1.12 9.88
N GLU A 933 2.05 -0.83 9.23
CA GLU A 933 1.20 -1.83 8.57
C GLU A 933 1.88 -2.58 7.44
N SER A 934 2.75 -1.89 6.70
CA SER A 934 3.51 -2.48 5.62
C SER A 934 4.85 -1.74 5.49
N ASP A 935 5.93 -2.51 5.49
CA ASP A 935 7.29 -2.08 5.22
C ASP A 935 7.72 -2.74 3.90
N ASN A 936 8.33 -2.00 2.98
CA ASN A 936 8.73 -2.49 1.66
C ASN A 936 7.60 -3.16 0.84
N LEU A 937 6.36 -2.65 0.93
CA LEU A 937 5.18 -3.25 0.28
C LEU A 937 5.39 -3.53 -1.21
N GLU A 938 5.98 -2.57 -1.93
CA GLU A 938 6.23 -2.68 -3.37
C GLU A 938 7.21 -3.82 -3.71
N GLU A 939 8.30 -3.96 -2.95
CA GLU A 939 9.28 -5.03 -3.16
C GLU A 939 8.63 -6.39 -2.88
N ASN A 940 7.87 -6.48 -1.79
CA ASN A 940 7.15 -7.67 -1.35
C ASN A 940 6.08 -8.12 -2.38
N GLU A 941 5.29 -7.19 -2.92
CA GLU A 941 4.29 -7.47 -3.95
C GLU A 941 4.93 -8.01 -5.25
N LEU A 942 6.05 -7.43 -5.69
CA LEU A 942 6.76 -7.87 -6.89
C LEU A 942 7.33 -9.29 -6.78
N ILE A 943 7.68 -9.72 -5.58
CA ILE A 943 8.36 -11.00 -5.34
C ILE A 943 7.41 -12.08 -4.83
N GLY A 944 6.11 -11.75 -4.74
CA GLY A 944 5.05 -12.64 -4.27
C GLY A 944 5.14 -12.95 -2.77
N GLU A 945 5.76 -12.09 -1.99
CA GLU A 945 5.82 -12.19 -0.54
C GLU A 945 4.80 -11.24 0.08
N ASP A 946 3.90 -11.75 0.93
CA ASP A 946 2.99 -10.88 1.68
C ASP A 946 3.66 -10.49 3.02
N ALA A 947 4.19 -9.28 3.11
CA ALA A 947 4.72 -8.77 4.38
C ALA A 947 3.60 -8.17 5.23
N GLY A 948 3.39 -8.76 6.41
CA GLY A 948 2.53 -8.20 7.45
C GLY A 948 3.18 -7.03 8.20
N PRO A 949 2.44 -6.43 9.15
CA PRO A 949 2.96 -5.37 9.99
C PRO A 949 4.17 -5.82 10.82
N ILE A 950 4.97 -4.85 11.29
CA ILE A 950 5.99 -5.12 12.31
C ILE A 950 5.28 -5.54 13.61
N GLU A 951 5.25 -6.84 13.91
CA GLU A 951 4.65 -7.34 15.15
C GLU A 951 5.60 -7.11 16.34
N HIS A 952 5.06 -6.54 17.42
CA HIS A 952 5.78 -6.39 18.69
C HIS A 952 5.43 -7.52 19.66
N PRO A 953 6.29 -7.86 20.64
CA PRO A 953 5.98 -8.89 21.61
C PRO A 953 4.66 -8.61 22.36
N MET A 954 3.88 -9.65 22.59
CA MET A 954 2.65 -9.54 23.38
C MET A 954 2.97 -9.28 24.86
N GLU A 955 2.08 -8.55 25.53
CA GLU A 955 2.11 -8.47 26.97
C GLU A 955 1.84 -9.84 27.62
N SER A 956 2.48 -10.12 28.75
CA SER A 956 2.26 -11.36 29.51
C SER A 956 0.82 -11.53 30.01
N SER A 957 0.03 -10.45 30.06
CA SER A 957 -1.42 -10.53 30.34
C SER A 957 -2.18 -11.14 29.16
N GLY A 958 -1.90 -10.68 27.93
CA GLY A 958 -2.48 -11.20 26.69
C GLY A 958 -2.07 -12.65 26.43
N GLN A 959 -0.78 -12.98 26.60
CA GLN A 959 -0.29 -14.36 26.49
C GLN A 959 -1.06 -15.32 27.40
N ARG A 960 -1.35 -14.92 28.64
CA ARG A 960 -2.12 -15.73 29.60
C ARG A 960 -3.58 -15.92 29.16
N LYS A 961 -4.21 -14.90 28.57
CA LYS A 961 -5.59 -15.00 28.07
C LYS A 961 -5.69 -15.95 26.89
N LEU A 962 -4.76 -15.86 25.96
CA LEU A 962 -4.66 -16.77 24.81
C LEU A 962 -4.40 -18.21 25.24
N ALA A 963 -3.48 -18.40 26.20
CA ALA A 963 -3.22 -19.72 26.77
C ALA A 963 -4.47 -20.30 27.46
N ALA A 964 -5.20 -19.48 28.21
CA ALA A 964 -6.45 -19.88 28.86
C ALA A 964 -7.50 -20.28 27.81
N PHE A 965 -7.68 -19.46 26.77
CA PHE A 965 -8.60 -19.76 25.66
C PHE A 965 -8.30 -21.12 25.03
N VAL A 966 -7.05 -21.40 24.66
CA VAL A 966 -6.67 -22.70 24.08
C VAL A 966 -7.05 -23.85 25.00
N LEU A 967 -6.68 -23.77 26.29
CA LEU A 967 -6.92 -24.85 27.25
C LEU A 967 -8.41 -25.02 27.59
N GLU A 968 -9.17 -23.93 27.65
CA GLU A 968 -10.61 -23.94 27.88
C GLU A 968 -11.36 -24.51 26.68
N THR A 969 -11.00 -24.11 25.46
CA THR A 969 -11.59 -24.64 24.22
C THR A 969 -11.34 -26.14 24.06
N LEU A 970 -10.11 -26.61 24.30
CA LEU A 970 -9.80 -28.04 24.31
C LEU A 970 -10.70 -28.83 25.25
N LYS A 971 -10.91 -28.29 26.47
CA LYS A 971 -11.71 -28.94 27.50
C LYS A 971 -13.21 -28.90 27.18
N GLN A 972 -13.71 -27.77 26.71
CA GLN A 972 -15.12 -27.54 26.47
C GLN A 972 -15.64 -28.34 25.27
N PHE A 973 -14.83 -28.46 24.22
CA PHE A 973 -15.21 -29.12 22.97
C PHE A 973 -14.58 -30.52 22.80
N GLU A 974 -13.96 -31.05 23.86
CA GLU A 974 -13.33 -32.38 23.90
C GLU A 974 -12.32 -32.63 22.75
N ILE A 975 -11.64 -31.56 22.30
CA ILE A 975 -10.65 -31.62 21.23
C ILE A 975 -9.39 -32.34 21.74
N SER A 976 -8.86 -33.28 20.94
CA SER A 976 -7.68 -34.04 21.34
C SER A 976 -6.38 -33.22 21.17
N ASP A 977 -5.38 -33.50 22.02
CA ASP A 977 -4.04 -32.89 21.89
C ASP A 977 -3.42 -33.18 20.52
N ARG A 978 -3.70 -34.36 19.95
CA ARG A 978 -3.22 -34.75 18.62
C ARG A 978 -3.78 -33.86 17.52
N ASP A 979 -5.08 -33.56 17.57
CA ASP A 979 -5.75 -32.74 16.56
C ASP A 979 -5.27 -31.30 16.63
N LEU A 980 -5.16 -30.75 17.85
CA LEU A 980 -4.64 -29.40 18.05
C LEU A 980 -3.19 -29.26 17.58
N ILE A 981 -2.30 -30.19 17.98
CA ILE A 981 -0.89 -30.18 17.58
C ILE A 981 -0.76 -30.31 16.06
N GLY A 982 -1.53 -31.24 15.46
CA GLY A 982 -1.54 -31.47 14.02
C GLY A 982 -1.99 -30.23 13.25
N ARG A 983 -3.05 -29.56 13.72
CA ARG A 983 -3.56 -28.35 13.07
C ARG A 983 -2.66 -27.13 13.28
N ALA A 984 -2.16 -26.92 14.49
CA ALA A 984 -1.28 -25.80 14.82
C ALA A 984 0.13 -25.94 14.23
N ASN A 985 0.50 -27.15 13.78
CA ASN A 985 1.85 -27.48 13.30
C ASN A 985 2.94 -27.07 14.32
N VAL A 986 2.78 -27.50 15.57
CA VAL A 986 3.74 -27.28 16.66
C VAL A 986 4.23 -28.60 17.24
N SER A 987 5.27 -28.58 18.07
CA SER A 987 5.75 -29.79 18.74
C SER A 987 4.89 -30.16 19.96
N HIS A 988 4.88 -31.44 20.33
CA HIS A 988 4.28 -31.89 21.60
C HIS A 988 4.90 -31.18 22.83
N HIS A 989 6.19 -30.84 22.77
CA HIS A 989 6.85 -30.07 23.83
C HIS A 989 6.30 -28.65 23.97
N THR A 990 5.83 -28.04 22.87
CA THR A 990 5.19 -26.72 22.88
C THR A 990 3.88 -26.77 23.68
N LEU A 991 3.02 -27.75 23.40
CA LEU A 991 1.75 -27.92 24.14
C LEU A 991 1.99 -28.31 25.61
N ALA A 992 2.96 -29.19 25.87
CA ALA A 992 3.36 -29.54 27.24
C ALA A 992 3.89 -28.32 28.02
N SER A 993 4.62 -27.42 27.35
CA SER A 993 5.10 -26.17 27.94
C SER A 993 3.94 -25.22 28.25
N LEU A 994 2.95 -25.09 27.36
CA LEU A 994 1.73 -24.33 27.60
C LEU A 994 0.98 -24.84 28.85
N ARG A 995 0.73 -26.16 28.93
CA ARG A 995 0.07 -26.80 30.09
C ARG A 995 0.89 -26.65 31.37
N GLY A 996 2.21 -26.77 31.27
CA GLY A 996 3.16 -26.58 32.37
C GLY A 996 3.40 -25.12 32.76
N ARG A 997 2.69 -24.16 32.15
CA ARG A 997 2.87 -22.71 32.36
C ARG A 997 4.32 -22.23 32.16
N LYS A 998 5.06 -22.92 31.29
CA LYS A 998 6.39 -22.50 30.83
C LYS A 998 6.23 -21.50 29.69
N GLY A 999 7.23 -20.63 29.52
CA GLY A 999 7.23 -19.66 28.42
C GLY A 999 7.27 -20.35 27.06
N ILE A 1000 6.37 -19.94 26.17
CA ILE A 1000 6.39 -20.31 24.74
C ILE A 1000 6.46 -19.02 23.91
N SER A 1001 6.97 -19.12 22.68
CA SER A 1001 7.02 -17.97 21.77
C SER A 1001 5.62 -17.51 21.36
N ASP A 1002 5.45 -16.20 21.12
CA ASP A 1002 4.20 -15.61 20.64
C ASP A 1002 3.68 -16.27 19.35
N ASP A 1003 4.55 -16.55 18.38
CA ASP A 1003 4.18 -17.26 17.14
C ASP A 1003 3.54 -18.63 17.41
N SER A 1004 4.21 -19.48 18.20
CA SER A 1004 3.66 -20.79 18.60
C SER A 1004 2.32 -20.67 19.34
N LEU A 1005 2.15 -19.65 20.18
CA LEU A 1005 0.90 -19.42 20.91
C LEU A 1005 -0.22 -18.99 19.95
N GLN A 1006 0.06 -18.06 19.03
CA GLN A 1006 -0.91 -17.63 18.01
C GLN A 1006 -1.35 -18.78 17.10
N ARG A 1007 -0.43 -19.69 16.73
CA ARG A 1007 -0.77 -20.91 15.96
C ARG A 1007 -1.71 -21.84 16.73
N LEU A 1008 -1.45 -22.04 18.02
CA LEU A 1008 -2.32 -22.85 18.90
C LEU A 1008 -3.71 -22.21 19.07
N VAL A 1009 -3.80 -20.89 19.21
CA VAL A 1009 -5.08 -20.16 19.30
C VAL A 1009 -5.89 -20.34 18.02
N ARG A 1010 -5.27 -20.12 16.86
CA ARG A 1010 -5.92 -20.29 15.56
C ARG A 1010 -6.45 -21.72 15.39
N ALA A 1011 -5.60 -22.72 15.64
CA ALA A 1011 -5.99 -24.12 15.54
C ALA A 1011 -7.13 -24.50 16.50
N ALA A 1012 -7.12 -23.97 17.73
CA ALA A 1012 -8.19 -24.19 18.69
C ALA A 1012 -9.52 -23.57 18.22
N GLU A 1013 -9.49 -22.36 17.64
CA GLU A 1013 -10.67 -21.70 17.09
C GLU A 1013 -11.24 -22.43 15.88
N GLU A 1014 -10.38 -22.83 14.92
CA GLU A 1014 -10.83 -23.60 13.75
C GLU A 1014 -11.50 -24.91 14.17
N LEU A 1015 -10.90 -25.66 15.10
CA LEU A 1015 -11.46 -26.91 15.60
C LEU A 1015 -12.77 -26.67 16.39
N ARG A 1016 -12.87 -25.54 17.10
CA ARG A 1016 -14.13 -25.15 17.76
C ARG A 1016 -15.24 -24.92 16.74
N GLN A 1017 -14.97 -24.11 15.72
CA GLN A 1017 -15.93 -23.78 14.66
C GLN A 1017 -16.38 -25.04 13.91
N GLU A 1018 -15.48 -26.00 13.66
CA GLU A 1018 -15.82 -27.30 13.09
C GLU A 1018 -16.81 -28.08 13.97
N VAL A 1019 -16.55 -28.16 15.29
CA VAL A 1019 -17.45 -28.85 16.23
C VAL A 1019 -18.81 -28.15 16.34
N GLU A 1020 -18.83 -26.82 16.40
CA GLU A 1020 -20.05 -26.02 16.47
C GLU A 1020 -20.87 -26.11 15.17
N SER A 1021 -20.20 -26.12 14.01
CA SER A 1021 -20.84 -26.32 12.71
C SER A 1021 -21.52 -27.68 12.61
N VAL A 1022 -20.82 -28.76 13.00
CA VAL A 1022 -21.40 -30.12 13.03
C VAL A 1022 -22.58 -30.22 13.99
N ALA A 1023 -22.50 -29.57 15.16
CA ALA A 1023 -23.62 -29.54 16.12
C ALA A 1023 -24.84 -28.80 15.53
N SER A 1024 -24.63 -27.64 14.90
CA SER A 1024 -25.69 -26.82 14.30
C SER A 1024 -26.35 -27.52 13.11
N GLU A 1025 -25.57 -28.16 12.24
CA GLU A 1025 -26.11 -28.97 11.15
C GLU A 1025 -26.95 -30.13 11.69
N ASN A 1026 -26.46 -30.84 12.72
CA ASN A 1026 -27.22 -31.92 13.35
C ASN A 1026 -28.55 -31.43 13.94
N GLU A 1027 -28.58 -30.26 14.57
CA GLU A 1027 -29.81 -29.69 15.12
C GLU A 1027 -30.82 -29.33 14.03
N ARG A 1028 -30.36 -28.69 12.94
CA ARG A 1028 -31.19 -28.40 11.76
C ARG A 1028 -31.81 -29.67 11.16
N TRP A 1029 -31.03 -30.74 11.03
CA TRP A 1029 -31.53 -32.00 10.52
C TRP A 1029 -32.46 -32.72 11.51
N LEU A 1030 -32.26 -32.52 12.82
CA LEU A 1030 -33.16 -33.01 13.85
C LEU A 1030 -34.52 -32.29 13.80
N GLU A 1031 -34.54 -30.98 13.55
CA GLU A 1031 -35.78 -30.22 13.33
C GLU A 1031 -36.51 -30.71 12.09
N LYS A 1032 -35.83 -30.82 10.95
CA LYS A 1032 -36.44 -31.38 9.73
C LYS A 1032 -36.97 -32.80 9.97
N LEU A 1033 -36.24 -33.61 10.73
CA LEU A 1033 -36.69 -34.95 11.12
C LEU A 1033 -37.94 -34.91 12.01
N ARG A 1034 -38.05 -33.94 12.94
CA ARG A 1034 -39.24 -33.74 13.77
C ARG A 1034 -40.44 -33.33 12.92
N GLU A 1035 -40.26 -32.39 11.98
CA GLU A 1035 -41.30 -31.99 11.04
C GLU A 1035 -41.80 -33.16 10.20
N ILE A 1036 -40.88 -33.96 9.64
CA ILE A 1036 -41.25 -35.18 8.91
C ILE A 1036 -42.00 -36.13 9.84
N CYS A 1037 -41.55 -36.33 11.08
CA CYS A 1037 -42.24 -37.19 12.04
C CYS A 1037 -43.67 -36.75 12.36
N ASP A 1038 -43.91 -35.45 12.44
CA ASP A 1038 -45.23 -34.89 12.65
C ASP A 1038 -46.12 -35.07 11.40
N GLN A 1039 -45.55 -34.87 10.20
CA GLN A 1039 -46.26 -35.01 8.94
C GLN A 1039 -46.65 -36.46 8.59
N VAL A 1040 -45.75 -37.44 8.75
CA VAL A 1040 -46.06 -38.87 8.47
C VAL A 1040 -46.76 -39.59 9.63
N GLY A 1041 -47.09 -38.90 10.72
CA GLY A 1041 -47.92 -39.44 11.80
C GLY A 1041 -47.19 -40.39 12.73
N GLY A 1042 -45.95 -40.05 13.09
CA GLY A 1042 -45.21 -40.64 14.21
C GLY A 1042 -43.94 -41.40 13.83
N ARG A 1043 -43.02 -41.46 14.80
CA ARG A 1043 -41.65 -42.00 14.69
C ARG A 1043 -41.51 -43.31 13.91
N ASN A 1044 -42.41 -44.27 14.12
CA ASN A 1044 -42.28 -45.60 13.49
C ASN A 1044 -42.56 -45.56 11.98
N LYS A 1045 -43.43 -44.66 11.51
CA LYS A 1045 -43.68 -44.44 10.08
C LYS A 1045 -42.51 -43.69 9.44
N SER A 1046 -41.99 -42.66 10.11
CA SER A 1046 -40.78 -41.94 9.68
C SER A 1046 -39.55 -42.85 9.59
N ALA A 1047 -39.39 -43.77 10.55
CA ALA A 1047 -38.29 -44.73 10.54
C ALA A 1047 -38.38 -45.66 9.31
N LYS A 1048 -39.58 -46.12 8.98
CA LYS A 1048 -39.82 -46.95 7.78
C LYS A 1048 -39.56 -46.17 6.50
N LEU A 1049 -39.97 -44.90 6.46
CA LEU A 1049 -39.78 -43.99 5.32
C LEU A 1049 -38.30 -43.68 5.06
N LEU A 1050 -37.55 -43.40 6.12
CA LEU A 1050 -36.11 -43.10 6.06
C LEU A 1050 -35.26 -44.38 6.00
N SER A 1051 -35.88 -45.56 5.92
CA SER A 1051 -35.22 -46.87 5.88
C SER A 1051 -34.21 -47.07 7.02
N VAL A 1052 -34.62 -46.70 8.24
CA VAL A 1052 -33.87 -46.91 9.49
C VAL A 1052 -34.74 -47.58 10.56
N SER A 1053 -34.13 -48.13 11.61
CA SER A 1053 -34.91 -48.74 12.69
C SER A 1053 -35.56 -47.68 13.60
N GLY A 1054 -36.80 -47.93 14.04
CA GLY A 1054 -37.49 -47.06 15.00
C GLY A 1054 -36.71 -46.79 16.30
N PRO A 1055 -35.99 -47.78 16.89
CA PRO A 1055 -35.09 -47.56 18.02
C PRO A 1055 -33.85 -46.71 17.69
N TYR A 1056 -33.32 -46.78 16.47
CA TYR A 1056 -32.25 -45.89 16.04
C TYR A 1056 -32.76 -44.46 15.90
N LEU A 1057 -33.89 -44.27 15.20
CA LEU A 1057 -34.52 -42.96 15.04
C LEU A 1057 -34.89 -42.33 16.39
N GLY A 1058 -35.39 -43.13 17.34
CA GLY A 1058 -35.68 -42.66 18.69
C GLY A 1058 -34.44 -42.23 19.48
N ARG A 1059 -33.30 -42.90 19.28
CA ARG A 1059 -32.03 -42.48 19.89
C ARG A 1059 -31.46 -41.21 19.25
N VAL A 1060 -31.65 -41.06 17.93
CA VAL A 1060 -31.32 -39.83 17.21
C VAL A 1060 -32.16 -38.66 17.72
N MET A 1061 -33.49 -38.79 17.74
CA MET A 1061 -34.40 -37.72 18.20
C MET A 1061 -34.23 -37.34 19.68
N SER A 1062 -33.69 -38.24 20.51
CA SER A 1062 -33.38 -37.99 21.92
C SER A 1062 -31.94 -37.55 22.17
N GLY A 1063 -31.15 -37.29 21.13
CA GLY A 1063 -29.75 -36.86 21.23
C GLY A 1063 -28.79 -37.93 21.71
N LYS A 1064 -29.24 -39.18 21.88
CA LYS A 1064 -28.43 -40.32 22.37
C LYS A 1064 -27.55 -40.96 21.29
N LYS A 1065 -27.74 -40.61 20.03
CA LYS A 1065 -26.91 -41.10 18.91
C LYS A 1065 -26.93 -40.07 17.77
N PRO A 1066 -25.79 -39.77 17.11
CA PRO A 1066 -25.77 -38.87 15.97
C PRO A 1066 -26.48 -39.49 14.74
N MET A 1067 -26.94 -38.62 13.83
CA MET A 1067 -27.40 -39.04 12.50
C MET A 1067 -26.22 -39.54 11.68
N THR A 1068 -26.42 -40.62 10.94
CA THR A 1068 -25.44 -41.07 9.94
C THR A 1068 -25.50 -40.16 8.71
N VAL A 1069 -24.38 -40.03 8.00
CA VAL A 1069 -24.30 -39.29 6.72
C VAL A 1069 -25.39 -39.75 5.76
N GLU A 1070 -25.60 -41.07 5.64
CA GLU A 1070 -26.64 -41.68 4.80
C GLU A 1070 -28.07 -41.26 5.20
N MET A 1071 -28.32 -41.06 6.50
CA MET A 1071 -29.63 -40.58 6.97
C MET A 1071 -29.83 -39.09 6.65
N VAL A 1072 -28.77 -38.28 6.75
CA VAL A 1072 -28.80 -36.86 6.37
C VAL A 1072 -29.03 -36.71 4.87
N GLU A 1073 -28.40 -37.54 4.02
CA GLU A 1073 -28.65 -37.55 2.57
C GLU A 1073 -30.09 -37.89 2.23
N ARG A 1074 -30.68 -38.91 2.88
CA ARG A 1074 -32.10 -39.24 2.71
C ARG A 1074 -33.03 -38.11 3.16
N LEU A 1075 -32.66 -37.40 4.23
CA LEU A 1075 -33.39 -36.20 4.67
C LEU A 1075 -33.26 -35.04 3.67
N LYS A 1076 -32.14 -34.91 2.96
CA LYS A 1076 -31.95 -33.91 1.88
C LYS A 1076 -32.85 -34.19 0.68
N GLU A 1077 -32.96 -35.46 0.28
CA GLU A 1077 -33.77 -35.90 -0.86
C GLU A 1077 -35.27 -35.87 -0.58
N PHE A 1078 -35.67 -35.81 0.69
CA PHE A 1078 -37.06 -35.71 1.09
C PHE A 1078 -37.62 -34.33 0.71
N LYS A 1079 -38.37 -34.29 -0.40
CA LYS A 1079 -39.16 -33.16 -0.86
C LYS A 1079 -40.61 -33.31 -0.38
N ILE A 1080 -41.16 -32.21 0.14
CA ILE A 1080 -42.57 -32.06 0.50
C ILE A 1080 -43.43 -32.19 -0.75
#